data_AF-A0A2M7AEW5-F1
#
_entry.id   AF-A0A2M7AEW5-F1
#
_cell.length_a   1.000
_cell.length_b   1.000
_cell.length_c   1.000
_cell.angle_alpha   90.00
_cell.angle_beta   90.00
_cell.angle_gamma   90.00
#
_symmetry.space_group_name_H-M   'P 1'
#
loop_
_entity.id
_entity.type
_entity.pdbx_description
1 polymer ?
#
loop_
_entity_poly.entity_id
_entity_poly.type
_entity_poly.pdbx_seq_one_letter_code
_entity_poly.pdbx_strand_id
1 'polypeptide(L)'
;MALRYRIGRCPLPTCTCRSFVAGEADRLIDKAEALSNGRKRGFSTLTSMTLSFISRCSTRWALTGALCVLVCPSLQLHAQQAAAEPESQRYPGPLKLGSLVFSFSPERGFVLNDHGIPIIDGSNLRVVNSAWKRIYFNLAETSPTVTVADTDGGKALTISNIPPTGEGAAANTNFVYTLHITVSPSQPSPPSELVNGNLVSFRLSYRASQQLNAKVEFAMGFLNANPIKGRKYASVLAANKPGGFLPVAPSLHNTRVPPFESKFSRLWINTRLGDWHFTATGDYPVLTLLDSRGQHWAVKSGKSVFWFGVPGAELPTGKEVTVGAEFRFSSSAPAQISPLPPLALPAAISQSEISNARVPTEKPLLLVPTPQHFEARKQDFIFTDDTVIYLPPRPTERDTLIADLLRQELEQVYGIRIRALPWDGSVPPSGTRMPKNCIILGETNIHPGSDLICRREKIEVSPQNPGPEGYVISVTENYVLVCGSDRAGTFYGTQTLLQMITPREDGMVIVTGGLIHDSPDFEFRGVHLLADDDAGTWIGELITKVLSKHKINNIVLECEYAKWDSHPEIHQPWGMTKEEMRQLKELAEKYFIRITPLVQSLGHCEWMFANGQNLDLVEEPDQVYSYCPSNPNSYAFLFDIFQEAIDVFQPEYLHIGHDEITRKGQFGKCKRCAGRPASLLFSENVRLLQQYLDARKVRTMMWGDMLLAPSEAQDAAHGGLPYDTYQSRPAISRDITICDWHYNPYRDYPSARMFVREGFPVIGATWHNRRNIFYFSKSAKQADALGMLQTTWTGYRGNRTALQRQVNQISAYIVAADYFWSSGNPPIEQFTYRPSQVLQESLSRKPAVRTAQAGFIVDLNPITNIELMDTGRAGSWLGYGLRFDLRRMPVGMTRLGSLLFDIPSRRRGIAASAAMLRGTYTEPQQFPDNIAIPVGRKANALAFLHTCGWRVADGTKIGEIQITFSGGNTQTIDIVYGENIYAWDDEVHSNADGAAVWHGATVAGTPVSVSAFVWENPTPDQVIDTVSVRSTDTEASPTVIALTGLTTVTNGQTGAHVSHQETDTAPRGQLTRAVEG
;
A
#
# COMPACT_ATOMS: atom_id res chain seq x y z
N MET A 1 18.47 -16.77 70.02
CA MET A 1 18.27 -17.57 68.79
C MET A 1 17.44 -16.70 67.82
N ALA A 2 17.62 -16.71 66.50
CA ALA A 2 17.69 -17.90 65.64
C ALA A 2 16.47 -18.82 65.91
N LEU A 3 15.29 -18.20 65.83
CA LEU A 3 13.97 -18.54 66.40
C LEU A 3 12.99 -17.66 65.55
N ARG A 4 11.90 -18.11 64.93
CA ARG A 4 10.56 -18.49 65.44
C ARG A 4 9.70 -18.96 64.24
N TYR A 5 8.81 -19.97 64.29
CA TYR A 5 7.55 -20.21 65.07
C TYR A 5 6.24 -19.60 64.47
N ARG A 6 5.34 -20.48 63.95
CA ARG A 6 3.88 -20.27 63.62
C ARG A 6 3.58 -19.17 62.55
N ILE A 7 2.40 -18.96 61.94
CA ILE A 7 0.95 -19.32 62.06
C ILE A 7 0.38 -19.42 60.60
N GLY A 8 -0.72 -20.11 60.21
CA GLY A 8 -1.59 -21.10 60.86
C GLY A 8 -3.12 -20.96 60.58
N ARG A 9 -3.72 -21.96 59.88
CA ARG A 9 -5.17 -22.30 59.67
C ARG A 9 -6.01 -21.69 58.51
N CYS A 10 -6.83 -22.60 57.95
CA CYS A 10 -7.98 -22.44 57.04
C CYS A 10 -9.28 -22.07 57.85
N PRO A 11 -10.46 -21.76 57.24
CA PRO A 11 -11.30 -22.81 56.63
C PRO A 11 -12.09 -22.46 55.34
N LEU A 12 -12.17 -23.47 54.46
CA LEU A 12 -13.31 -24.06 53.70
C LEU A 12 -14.76 -23.58 54.01
N PRO A 13 -15.81 -23.83 53.15
CA PRO A 13 -15.98 -25.09 52.37
C PRO A 13 -16.74 -25.14 51.00
N THR A 14 -16.44 -26.22 50.23
CA THR A 14 -17.33 -27.07 49.38
C THR A 14 -18.01 -26.51 48.10
N CYS A 15 -18.29 -27.27 47.02
CA CYS A 15 -18.15 -28.73 46.75
C CYS A 15 -18.01 -29.08 45.23
N THR A 16 -17.13 -30.06 44.91
CA THR A 16 -17.26 -31.28 44.03
C THR A 16 -18.30 -31.36 42.86
N CYS A 17 -18.11 -32.13 41.76
CA CYS A 17 -17.23 -33.29 41.50
C CYS A 17 -16.91 -33.59 40.00
N ARG A 18 -16.31 -34.77 39.74
CA ARG A 18 -15.52 -35.21 38.55
C ARG A 18 -16.26 -35.71 37.29
N SER A 19 -15.51 -35.58 36.18
CA SER A 19 -15.46 -36.33 34.90
C SER A 19 -16.04 -37.75 34.75
N PHE A 20 -16.47 -38.10 33.52
CA PHE A 20 -16.33 -39.43 32.89
C PHE A 20 -16.20 -39.35 31.35
N VAL A 21 -15.88 -40.46 30.68
CA VAL A 21 -15.36 -40.56 29.28
C VAL A 21 -16.11 -41.62 28.45
N ALA A 22 -16.29 -41.35 27.14
CA ALA A 22 -16.61 -42.26 26.01
C ALA A 22 -17.94 -43.06 26.00
N GLY A 23 -18.42 -43.38 24.78
CA GLY A 23 -19.50 -44.37 24.56
C GLY A 23 -20.29 -44.20 23.25
N GLU A 24 -20.19 -45.19 22.37
CA GLU A 24 -20.68 -45.32 20.98
C GLU A 24 -22.21 -45.29 20.72
N ALA A 25 -22.56 -44.80 19.51
CA ALA A 25 -23.39 -45.40 18.43
C ALA A 25 -24.82 -45.99 18.63
N ASP A 26 -25.51 -46.11 17.47
CA ASP A 26 -26.75 -46.86 17.16
C ASP A 26 -28.10 -46.36 17.76
N ARG A 27 -29.27 -46.44 17.09
CA ARG A 27 -29.67 -46.55 15.66
C ARG A 27 -31.22 -46.42 15.53
N LEU A 28 -31.75 -46.40 14.29
CA LEU A 28 -33.18 -46.61 13.88
C LEU A 28 -34.21 -45.45 14.11
N ILE A 29 -35.36 -45.37 13.41
CA ILE A 29 -35.73 -45.47 11.96
C ILE A 29 -37.24 -45.07 11.77
N ASP A 30 -37.73 -44.95 10.52
CA ASP A 30 -39.15 -44.92 10.06
C ASP A 30 -40.00 -43.63 10.26
N LYS A 31 -40.96 -43.25 9.39
CA LYS A 31 -41.22 -43.50 7.93
C LYS A 31 -42.39 -42.62 7.39
N ALA A 32 -42.56 -42.62 6.06
CA ALA A 32 -43.81 -42.38 5.30
C ALA A 32 -44.42 -40.94 5.29
N GLU A 33 -45.30 -40.50 4.35
CA GLU A 33 -45.52 -40.83 2.92
C GLU A 33 -46.29 -39.69 2.19
N ALA A 34 -46.01 -39.58 0.89
CA ALA A 34 -46.80 -39.14 -0.29
C ALA A 34 -48.24 -38.56 -0.21
N LEU A 35 -48.50 -37.55 -1.06
CA LEU A 35 -49.70 -37.29 -1.92
C LEU A 35 -49.44 -35.97 -2.72
N SER A 36 -49.36 -35.95 -4.07
CA SER A 36 -50.44 -35.69 -5.06
C SER A 36 -50.95 -34.22 -5.11
N ASN A 37 -51.41 -33.60 -6.22
CA ASN A 37 -51.41 -33.95 -7.66
C ASN A 37 -51.87 -32.73 -8.52
N GLY A 38 -51.47 -32.66 -9.79
CA GLY A 38 -52.16 -31.92 -10.86
C GLY A 38 -51.70 -30.49 -11.21
N ARG A 39 -51.96 -29.92 -12.40
CA ARG A 39 -52.26 -30.42 -13.77
C ARG A 39 -52.51 -29.19 -14.68
N LYS A 40 -51.86 -29.17 -15.87
CA LYS A 40 -52.39 -28.73 -17.20
C LYS A 40 -52.48 -27.25 -17.65
N ARG A 41 -51.93 -27.06 -18.88
CA ARG A 41 -52.34 -26.18 -20.03
C ARG A 41 -52.09 -24.66 -19.89
N GLY A 42 -51.80 -23.89 -20.95
CA GLY A 42 -51.57 -24.21 -22.38
C GLY A 42 -51.73 -22.96 -23.30
N PHE A 43 -51.42 -23.09 -24.61
CA PHE A 43 -51.54 -22.08 -25.70
C PHE A 43 -50.55 -20.87 -25.69
N SER A 44 -50.37 -20.12 -26.80
CA SER A 44 -49.64 -20.46 -28.06
C SER A 44 -49.58 -19.25 -29.04
N THR A 45 -48.57 -19.24 -29.94
CA THR A 45 -48.56 -18.66 -31.32
C THR A 45 -48.86 -17.16 -31.60
N LEU A 46 -47.92 -16.47 -32.29
CA LEU A 46 -47.98 -15.87 -33.66
C LEU A 46 -46.80 -14.84 -33.81
N THR A 47 -45.80 -14.98 -34.70
CA THR A 47 -45.66 -14.47 -36.11
C THR A 47 -45.94 -12.96 -36.31
N SER A 48 -45.23 -12.16 -37.14
CA SER A 48 -44.03 -12.32 -38.03
C SER A 48 -43.66 -10.96 -38.71
N MET A 49 -42.57 -10.93 -39.52
CA MET A 49 -42.21 -10.03 -40.67
C MET A 49 -41.18 -8.89 -40.41
N THR A 50 -39.95 -8.84 -40.98
CA THR A 50 -39.44 -8.55 -42.39
C THR A 50 -39.58 -7.08 -42.84
N LEU A 51 -38.72 -6.38 -43.63
CA LEU A 51 -37.56 -6.59 -44.57
C LEU A 51 -36.74 -5.23 -44.61
N SER A 52 -35.40 -5.14 -44.52
CA SER A 52 -34.30 -5.19 -45.54
C SER A 52 -34.18 -4.06 -46.62
N PHE A 53 -32.93 -3.63 -46.94
CA PHE A 53 -32.31 -3.09 -48.22
C PHE A 53 -31.29 -1.92 -47.95
N ILE A 54 -30.26 -1.57 -48.75
CA ILE A 54 -29.20 -2.30 -49.52
C ILE A 54 -28.18 -1.29 -50.16
N SER A 55 -26.88 -1.64 -50.31
CA SER A 55 -25.90 -1.17 -51.37
C SER A 55 -25.33 0.30 -51.39
N ARG A 56 -24.11 0.67 -51.86
CA ARG A 56 -22.80 0.02 -52.26
C ARG A 56 -21.70 1.10 -52.60
N CYS A 57 -20.41 0.67 -52.66
CA CYS A 57 -19.29 1.16 -53.52
C CYS A 57 -18.62 2.54 -53.28
N SER A 58 -17.34 2.83 -53.62
CA SER A 58 -16.09 2.02 -53.82
C SER A 58 -14.84 2.87 -54.19
N THR A 59 -13.60 2.46 -53.78
CA THR A 59 -12.25 2.68 -54.42
C THR A 59 -11.61 4.10 -54.54
N ARG A 60 -10.26 4.36 -54.59
CA ARG A 60 -8.95 3.66 -54.29
C ARG A 60 -7.72 4.60 -54.62
N TRP A 61 -6.49 4.29 -54.12
CA TRP A 61 -5.12 4.88 -54.43
C TRP A 61 -4.70 6.25 -53.79
N ALA A 62 -3.40 6.64 -53.63
CA ALA A 62 -2.13 5.99 -53.20
C ALA A 62 -0.90 7.00 -53.15
N LEU A 63 0.10 6.74 -52.28
CA LEU A 63 1.56 7.09 -52.32
C LEU A 63 2.15 8.51 -51.95
N THR A 64 3.16 8.47 -51.05
CA THR A 64 4.37 9.36 -50.85
C THR A 64 4.22 10.88 -50.58
N GLY A 65 5.04 11.57 -49.75
CA GLY A 65 6.11 11.17 -48.80
C GLY A 65 6.98 12.37 -48.31
N ALA A 66 7.54 12.26 -47.08
CA ALA A 66 8.70 12.99 -46.49
C ALA A 66 8.62 14.48 -45.99
N LEU A 67 9.00 14.62 -44.70
CA LEU A 67 9.79 15.67 -43.98
C LEU A 67 9.25 17.07 -43.54
N CYS A 68 9.47 17.32 -42.24
CA CYS A 68 9.89 18.56 -41.54
C CYS A 68 8.91 19.63 -41.01
N VAL A 69 8.75 19.61 -39.67
CA VAL A 69 9.09 20.69 -38.69
C VAL A 69 8.20 21.96 -38.55
N LEU A 70 7.57 22.04 -37.36
CA LEU A 70 7.17 23.20 -36.54
C LEU A 70 5.92 24.08 -36.87
N VAL A 71 5.35 24.58 -35.75
CA VAL A 71 4.37 25.68 -35.57
C VAL A 71 2.86 25.39 -35.78
N CYS A 72 2.12 25.31 -34.67
CA CYS A 72 0.68 25.59 -34.59
C CYS A 72 0.41 27.10 -34.82
N PRO A 73 -0.70 27.51 -35.48
CA PRO A 73 -2.03 27.30 -34.88
C PRO A 73 -3.20 26.97 -35.83
N SER A 74 -4.20 26.30 -35.23
CA SER A 74 -5.63 26.27 -35.57
C SER A 74 -6.12 26.80 -36.92
N LEU A 75 -6.66 25.89 -37.75
CA LEU A 75 -7.77 26.19 -38.67
C LEU A 75 -8.65 24.94 -38.84
N GLN A 76 -9.97 25.14 -38.76
CA GLN A 76 -10.97 24.08 -38.76
C GLN A 76 -11.24 23.57 -40.18
N LEU A 77 -11.46 22.26 -40.34
CA LEU A 77 -12.23 21.70 -41.45
C LEU A 77 -13.01 20.47 -40.96
N HIS A 78 -14.29 20.43 -41.27
CA HIS A 78 -15.24 19.46 -40.72
C HIS A 78 -15.13 18.10 -41.43
N ALA A 79 -15.06 17.03 -40.66
CA ALA A 79 -15.37 15.67 -41.12
C ALA A 79 -16.37 15.05 -40.13
N GLN A 80 -17.48 14.50 -40.64
CA GLN A 80 -18.57 13.98 -39.82
C GLN A 80 -18.18 12.65 -39.15
N GLN A 81 -17.77 12.72 -37.89
CA GLN A 81 -17.91 11.60 -36.97
C GLN A 81 -19.33 11.60 -36.40
N ALA A 82 -19.96 10.42 -36.34
CA ALA A 82 -21.05 10.20 -35.39
C ALA A 82 -20.41 10.15 -33.99
N ALA A 83 -20.34 11.32 -33.34
CA ALA A 83 -19.70 11.44 -32.04
C ALA A 83 -20.53 10.71 -30.97
N ALA A 84 -19.92 9.75 -30.30
CA ALA A 84 -20.24 9.55 -28.89
C ALA A 84 -19.76 10.82 -28.16
N GLU A 85 -20.66 11.49 -27.43
CA GLU A 85 -20.29 12.68 -26.67
C GLU A 85 -19.17 12.33 -25.68
N PRO A 86 -18.16 13.20 -25.50
CA PRO A 86 -17.20 13.02 -24.42
C PRO A 86 -17.95 12.99 -23.08
N GLU A 87 -17.55 12.10 -22.16
CA GLU A 87 -18.25 11.88 -20.87
C GLU A 87 -18.46 13.17 -20.06
N SER A 88 -17.61 14.18 -20.29
CA SER A 88 -17.71 15.54 -19.73
C SER A 88 -18.97 16.33 -20.10
N GLN A 89 -19.79 15.88 -21.06
CA GLN A 89 -21.08 16.49 -21.41
C GLN A 89 -22.30 15.80 -20.77
N ARG A 90 -22.16 14.55 -20.31
CA ARG A 90 -23.31 13.72 -19.89
C ARG A 90 -23.84 14.04 -18.48
N TYR A 91 -23.01 14.67 -17.65
CA TYR A 91 -23.31 15.01 -16.25
C TYR A 91 -22.98 16.48 -15.96
N PRO A 92 -23.72 17.15 -15.04
CA PRO A 92 -23.43 18.53 -14.69
C PRO A 92 -22.03 18.66 -14.07
N GLY A 93 -21.24 19.60 -14.60
CA GLY A 93 -19.98 20.01 -13.97
C GLY A 93 -20.18 20.62 -12.57
N PRO A 94 -19.10 20.93 -11.84
CA PRO A 94 -19.19 21.46 -10.47
C PRO A 94 -20.10 22.68 -10.35
N LEU A 95 -21.16 22.53 -9.56
CA LEU A 95 -22.16 23.56 -9.28
C LEU A 95 -21.70 24.39 -8.08
N LYS A 96 -21.84 25.72 -8.18
CA LYS A 96 -21.42 26.67 -7.14
C LYS A 96 -22.61 27.46 -6.60
N LEU A 97 -22.69 27.56 -5.27
CA LEU A 97 -23.64 28.40 -4.54
C LEU A 97 -22.91 29.12 -3.41
N GLY A 98 -22.51 30.37 -3.65
CA GLY A 98 -21.65 31.12 -2.73
C GLY A 98 -20.29 30.45 -2.57
N SER A 99 -19.98 30.02 -1.34
CA SER A 99 -18.79 29.24 -0.99
C SER A 99 -18.94 27.73 -1.21
N LEU A 100 -20.17 27.24 -1.39
CA LEU A 100 -20.44 25.82 -1.60
C LEU A 100 -20.10 25.42 -3.04
N VAL A 101 -19.37 24.32 -3.18
CA VAL A 101 -19.10 23.66 -4.46
C VAL A 101 -19.47 22.19 -4.34
N PHE A 102 -20.42 21.76 -5.17
CA PHE A 102 -20.93 20.40 -5.17
C PHE A 102 -21.05 19.82 -6.58
N SER A 103 -20.98 18.51 -6.68
CA SER A 103 -21.13 17.78 -7.93
C SER A 103 -21.71 16.39 -7.68
N PHE A 104 -22.10 15.73 -8.76
CA PHE A 104 -22.53 14.33 -8.73
C PHE A 104 -21.90 13.59 -9.91
N SER A 105 -21.34 12.41 -9.66
CA SER A 105 -21.08 11.39 -10.69
C SER A 105 -21.54 10.03 -10.18
N PRO A 106 -21.83 9.05 -11.04
CA PRO A 106 -22.24 7.71 -10.59
C PRO A 106 -21.18 7.05 -9.69
N GLU A 107 -19.90 7.21 -10.01
CA GLU A 107 -18.76 6.52 -9.38
C GLU A 107 -18.42 7.10 -8.00
N ARG A 108 -18.54 8.43 -7.84
CA ARG A 108 -18.22 9.15 -6.60
C ARG A 108 -19.46 9.52 -5.78
N GLY A 109 -20.65 9.46 -6.38
CA GLY A 109 -21.89 9.98 -5.80
C GLY A 109 -21.87 11.50 -5.66
N PHE A 110 -22.64 12.00 -4.69
CA PHE A 110 -22.73 13.42 -4.36
C PHE A 110 -21.52 13.87 -3.52
N VAL A 111 -20.86 14.94 -3.96
CA VAL A 111 -19.73 15.55 -3.26
C VAL A 111 -20.10 16.98 -2.87
N LEU A 112 -19.72 17.41 -1.67
CA LEU A 112 -19.94 18.76 -1.17
C LEU A 112 -18.67 19.30 -0.51
N ASN A 113 -18.27 20.50 -0.92
CA ASN A 113 -17.21 21.29 -0.30
C ASN A 113 -17.78 22.65 0.12
N ASP A 114 -17.27 23.21 1.21
CA ASP A 114 -17.50 24.60 1.63
C ASP A 114 -16.13 25.29 1.79
N HIS A 115 -15.91 26.43 1.14
CA HIS A 115 -14.61 27.15 1.14
C HIS A 115 -13.40 26.28 0.72
N GLY A 116 -13.62 25.25 -0.11
CA GLY A 116 -12.59 24.30 -0.54
C GLY A 116 -12.35 23.13 0.42
N ILE A 117 -13.05 23.11 1.56
CA ILE A 117 -12.97 22.04 2.57
C ILE A 117 -13.98 20.93 2.22
N PRO A 118 -13.55 19.66 2.09
CA PRO A 118 -14.49 18.56 1.90
C PRO A 118 -15.40 18.39 3.12
N ILE A 119 -16.71 18.47 2.89
CA ILE A 119 -17.76 18.22 3.89
C ILE A 119 -18.31 16.80 3.69
N ILE A 120 -18.68 16.49 2.45
CA ILE A 120 -19.10 15.16 1.99
C ILE A 120 -18.18 14.75 0.85
N ASP A 121 -17.32 13.76 1.08
CA ASP A 121 -16.38 13.23 0.08
C ASP A 121 -16.96 11.99 -0.66
N GLY A 122 -18.15 12.19 -1.21
CA GLY A 122 -18.91 11.21 -1.98
C GLY A 122 -20.11 10.63 -1.23
N SER A 123 -20.95 9.92 -1.98
CA SER A 123 -22.14 9.21 -1.50
C SER A 123 -22.32 7.91 -2.30
N ASN A 124 -23.19 6.99 -1.87
CA ASN A 124 -23.49 5.78 -2.65
C ASN A 124 -24.89 5.22 -2.35
N LEU A 125 -25.50 4.56 -3.34
CA LEU A 125 -26.75 3.81 -3.23
C LEU A 125 -26.54 2.38 -3.74
N ARG A 126 -26.87 1.41 -2.89
CA ARG A 126 -26.79 -0.02 -3.20
C ARG A 126 -28.03 -0.78 -2.78
N VAL A 127 -28.34 -1.85 -3.51
CA VAL A 127 -29.26 -2.89 -3.05
C VAL A 127 -28.44 -4.13 -2.76
N VAL A 128 -28.46 -4.59 -1.51
CA VAL A 128 -27.67 -5.74 -1.04
C VAL A 128 -28.56 -6.84 -0.49
N ASN A 129 -28.18 -8.11 -0.60
CA ASN A 129 -28.93 -9.17 0.06
C ASN A 129 -28.89 -9.00 1.59
N SER A 130 -29.88 -9.56 2.30
CA SER A 130 -29.96 -9.43 3.77
C SER A 130 -28.73 -9.94 4.55
N ALA A 131 -27.86 -10.73 3.90
CA ALA A 131 -26.61 -11.25 4.44
C ALA A 131 -25.37 -10.39 4.11
N TRP A 132 -25.52 -9.29 3.34
CA TRP A 132 -24.43 -8.40 2.90
C TRP A 132 -23.32 -9.06 2.07
N LYS A 133 -23.65 -10.20 1.42
CA LYS A 133 -22.72 -10.98 0.59
C LYS A 133 -22.90 -10.79 -0.92
N ARG A 134 -24.04 -10.22 -1.35
CA ARG A 134 -24.36 -10.02 -2.78
C ARG A 134 -24.94 -8.63 -2.99
N ILE A 135 -24.41 -7.93 -3.98
CA ILE A 135 -24.94 -6.67 -4.49
C ILE A 135 -25.87 -6.99 -5.68
N TYR A 136 -27.07 -6.42 -5.68
CA TYR A 136 -28.06 -6.51 -6.76
C TYR A 136 -28.14 -5.22 -7.59
N PHE A 137 -27.67 -4.10 -7.01
CA PHE A 137 -27.60 -2.79 -7.64
C PHE A 137 -26.48 -1.99 -6.95
N ASN A 138 -25.67 -1.26 -7.71
CA ASN A 138 -24.67 -0.32 -7.23
C ASN A 138 -24.71 0.91 -8.13
N LEU A 139 -24.89 2.11 -7.57
CA LEU A 139 -25.01 3.35 -8.34
C LEU A 139 -23.81 3.59 -9.28
N ALA A 140 -22.61 3.25 -8.81
CA ALA A 140 -21.34 3.36 -9.52
C ALA A 140 -21.20 2.44 -10.76
N GLU A 141 -22.13 1.51 -10.97
CA GLU A 141 -22.15 0.60 -12.12
C GLU A 141 -23.29 0.96 -13.10
N THR A 142 -23.83 2.18 -13.02
CA THR A 142 -25.00 2.61 -13.80
C THR A 142 -24.81 3.98 -14.44
N SER A 143 -25.56 4.25 -15.52
CA SER A 143 -25.65 5.57 -16.16
C SER A 143 -27.01 6.21 -15.88
N PRO A 144 -27.27 6.75 -14.67
CA PRO A 144 -28.54 7.40 -14.35
C PRO A 144 -28.74 8.68 -15.16
N THR A 145 -30.00 9.10 -15.32
CA THR A 145 -30.33 10.46 -15.74
C THR A 145 -30.09 11.41 -14.56
N VAL A 146 -29.45 12.54 -14.82
CA VAL A 146 -29.22 13.62 -13.84
C VAL A 146 -29.74 14.92 -14.41
N THR A 147 -30.69 15.56 -13.72
CA THR A 147 -31.17 16.91 -14.06
C THR A 147 -30.86 17.88 -12.93
N VAL A 148 -30.65 19.14 -13.29
CA VAL A 148 -30.40 20.25 -12.35
C VAL A 148 -31.47 21.31 -12.56
N ALA A 149 -32.10 21.75 -11.48
CA ALA A 149 -33.05 22.85 -11.47
C ALA A 149 -32.64 23.89 -10.42
N ASP A 150 -32.93 25.16 -10.70
CA ASP A 150 -32.89 26.21 -9.69
C ASP A 150 -34.11 26.11 -8.76
N THR A 151 -33.91 26.41 -7.48
CA THR A 151 -34.97 26.45 -6.46
C THR A 151 -34.92 27.81 -5.76
N ASP A 152 -35.94 28.14 -4.96
CA ASP A 152 -35.96 29.38 -4.17
C ASP A 152 -34.71 29.46 -3.27
N GLY A 153 -33.77 30.32 -3.68
CA GLY A 153 -32.47 30.51 -3.04
C GLY A 153 -31.41 29.42 -3.26
N GLY A 154 -31.68 28.34 -4.01
CA GLY A 154 -30.80 27.15 -4.07
C GLY A 154 -30.79 26.42 -5.40
N LYS A 155 -30.29 25.17 -5.40
CA LYS A 155 -30.32 24.25 -6.56
C LYS A 155 -30.75 22.85 -6.13
N ALA A 156 -31.49 22.17 -6.99
CA ALA A 156 -31.86 20.77 -6.82
C ALA A 156 -31.25 19.90 -7.93
N LEU A 157 -30.62 18.79 -7.55
CA LEU A 157 -30.28 17.68 -8.44
C LEU A 157 -31.37 16.63 -8.34
N THR A 158 -31.79 16.06 -9.47
CA THR A 158 -32.63 14.86 -9.51
C THR A 158 -31.89 13.76 -10.27
N ILE A 159 -31.64 12.64 -9.61
CA ILE A 159 -30.93 11.47 -10.14
C ILE A 159 -31.91 10.30 -10.21
N SER A 160 -32.14 9.74 -11.40
CA SER A 160 -33.08 8.63 -11.58
C SER A 160 -32.56 7.56 -12.55
N ASN A 161 -32.95 6.31 -12.34
CA ASN A 161 -32.86 5.26 -13.37
C ASN A 161 -34.15 5.15 -14.22
N ILE A 162 -35.09 6.08 -14.02
CA ILE A 162 -36.30 6.25 -14.83
C ILE A 162 -35.98 7.28 -15.92
N PRO A 163 -36.15 6.96 -17.23
CA PRO A 163 -35.98 7.92 -18.30
C PRO A 163 -37.09 8.99 -18.25
N PRO A 164 -36.77 10.26 -18.54
CA PRO A 164 -37.78 11.32 -18.61
C PRO A 164 -38.67 11.09 -19.84
N THR A 165 -39.96 10.84 -19.58
CA THR A 165 -41.07 10.77 -20.56
C THR A 165 -40.91 9.79 -21.74
N GLY A 166 -41.58 8.64 -21.63
CA GLY A 166 -42.54 8.22 -22.67
C GLY A 166 -42.04 7.43 -23.88
N GLU A 167 -40.74 7.36 -24.19
CA GLU A 167 -40.22 6.56 -25.31
C GLU A 167 -39.27 5.44 -24.87
N GLY A 168 -39.26 4.35 -25.64
CA GLY A 168 -38.91 3.02 -25.13
C GLY A 168 -37.42 2.74 -25.00
N ALA A 169 -37.03 2.08 -23.91
CA ALA A 169 -35.81 1.31 -23.80
C ALA A 169 -36.05 0.06 -22.94
N ALA A 170 -35.55 -1.09 -23.39
CA ALA A 170 -35.59 -2.32 -22.61
C ALA A 170 -34.45 -2.33 -21.58
N ALA A 171 -34.78 -2.29 -20.29
CA ALA A 171 -33.88 -2.69 -19.22
C ALA A 171 -34.69 -3.35 -18.10
N ASN A 172 -34.41 -4.63 -17.84
CA ASN A 172 -35.16 -5.45 -16.89
C ASN A 172 -34.69 -5.14 -15.44
N THR A 173 -35.01 -3.94 -14.94
CA THR A 173 -34.55 -3.48 -13.61
C THR A 173 -35.56 -3.81 -12.52
N ASN A 174 -35.18 -4.73 -11.63
CA ASN A 174 -36.00 -5.11 -10.47
C ASN A 174 -36.07 -4.03 -9.36
N PHE A 175 -35.35 -2.91 -9.53
CA PHE A 175 -35.24 -1.80 -8.59
C PHE A 175 -35.36 -0.46 -9.34
N VAL A 176 -36.26 0.40 -8.88
CA VAL A 176 -36.56 1.73 -9.47
C VAL A 176 -36.39 2.78 -8.39
N TYR A 177 -35.68 3.88 -8.69
CA TYR A 177 -35.46 4.96 -7.74
C TYR A 177 -35.40 6.35 -8.38
N THR A 178 -35.68 7.35 -7.55
CA THR A 178 -35.42 8.77 -7.78
C THR A 178 -34.80 9.37 -6.52
N LEU A 179 -33.62 9.97 -6.65
CA LEU A 179 -32.92 10.69 -5.59
C LEU A 179 -32.95 12.19 -5.89
N HIS A 180 -33.63 12.96 -5.05
CA HIS A 180 -33.54 14.42 -5.05
C HIS A 180 -32.52 14.88 -4.00
N ILE A 181 -31.66 15.81 -4.39
CA ILE A 181 -30.70 16.48 -3.51
C ILE A 181 -30.85 17.99 -3.69
N THR A 182 -31.33 18.70 -2.67
CA THR A 182 -31.45 20.17 -2.69
C THR A 182 -30.37 20.80 -1.84
N VAL A 183 -29.66 21.79 -2.38
CA VAL A 183 -28.63 22.58 -1.69
C VAL A 183 -29.09 24.04 -1.65
N SER A 184 -29.26 24.59 -0.45
CA SER A 184 -29.67 25.98 -0.23
C SER A 184 -28.81 26.65 0.84
N PRO A 185 -28.26 27.85 0.59
CA PRO A 185 -27.51 28.62 1.57
C PRO A 185 -28.45 29.33 2.57
N SER A 186 -27.92 29.57 3.78
CA SER A 186 -28.42 30.56 4.76
C SER A 186 -29.94 30.66 4.96
N GLN A 187 -30.61 29.54 5.23
CA GLN A 187 -32.04 29.53 5.57
C GLN A 187 -32.26 29.79 7.08
N PRO A 188 -33.27 30.60 7.47
CA PRO A 188 -33.64 30.76 8.88
C PRO A 188 -34.24 29.45 9.42
N SER A 189 -33.82 29.03 10.62
CA SER A 189 -34.36 27.84 11.27
C SER A 189 -35.68 28.10 11.99
N PRO A 190 -36.53 27.06 12.19
CA PRO A 190 -37.66 27.16 13.11
C PRO A 190 -37.16 27.48 14.54
N PRO A 191 -37.95 28.16 15.40
CA PRO A 191 -37.51 28.58 16.75
C PRO A 191 -37.06 27.45 17.71
N SER A 192 -37.26 26.19 17.34
CA SER A 192 -36.84 25.00 18.09
C SER A 192 -35.52 24.38 17.60
N GLU A 193 -34.91 24.89 16.53
CA GLU A 193 -33.64 24.41 15.99
C GLU A 193 -32.57 25.52 15.99
N LEU A 194 -31.50 25.33 16.76
CA LEU A 194 -30.54 26.37 17.15
C LEU A 194 -29.49 26.74 16.07
N VAL A 195 -29.64 26.28 14.83
CA VAL A 195 -28.62 26.46 13.76
C VAL A 195 -29.26 27.09 12.52
N ASN A 196 -29.03 28.40 12.34
CA ASN A 196 -29.17 29.07 11.04
C ASN A 196 -27.96 28.71 10.16
N GLY A 197 -28.17 28.39 8.88
CA GLY A 197 -27.05 28.02 8.01
C GLY A 197 -27.45 27.42 6.67
N ASN A 198 -26.48 26.77 6.03
CA ASN A 198 -26.65 26.01 4.80
C ASN A 198 -27.47 24.75 5.08
N LEU A 199 -28.34 24.38 4.14
CA LEU A 199 -29.16 23.19 4.17
C LEU A 199 -28.87 22.32 2.94
N VAL A 200 -28.61 21.03 3.19
CA VAL A 200 -28.65 19.99 2.17
C VAL A 200 -29.75 19.00 2.54
N SER A 201 -30.71 18.80 1.64
CA SER A 201 -31.82 17.86 1.83
C SER A 201 -31.69 16.71 0.85
N PHE A 202 -31.66 15.47 1.37
CA PHE A 202 -31.65 14.24 0.60
C PHE A 202 -33.02 13.59 0.67
N ARG A 203 -33.58 13.18 -0.48
CA ARG A 203 -34.83 12.42 -0.56
C ARG A 203 -34.73 11.35 -1.63
N LEU A 204 -34.55 10.10 -1.20
CA LEU A 204 -34.57 8.91 -2.05
C LEU A 204 -35.95 8.26 -2.00
N SER A 205 -36.70 8.30 -3.09
CA SER A 205 -37.88 7.45 -3.32
C SER A 205 -37.48 6.21 -4.09
N TYR A 206 -37.92 5.02 -3.65
CA TYR A 206 -37.61 3.76 -4.35
C TYR A 206 -38.68 2.69 -4.17
N ARG A 207 -38.66 1.70 -5.07
CA ARG A 207 -39.50 0.48 -5.03
C ARG A 207 -38.85 -0.67 -5.79
N ALA A 208 -39.22 -1.91 -5.46
CA ALA A 208 -38.92 -3.08 -6.30
C ALA A 208 -40.15 -3.49 -7.14
N SER A 209 -39.92 -3.97 -8.36
CA SER A 209 -40.97 -4.55 -9.21
C SER A 209 -41.24 -6.03 -8.90
N GLN A 210 -40.33 -6.70 -8.20
CA GLN A 210 -40.43 -8.10 -7.75
C GLN A 210 -40.01 -8.24 -6.28
N GLN A 211 -40.26 -9.39 -5.66
CA GLN A 211 -39.86 -9.65 -4.28
C GLN A 211 -38.39 -10.08 -4.21
N LEU A 212 -37.56 -9.25 -3.60
CA LEU A 212 -36.14 -9.52 -3.35
C LEU A 212 -35.89 -9.61 -1.84
N ASN A 213 -35.17 -10.63 -1.38
CA ASN A 213 -34.67 -10.70 0.01
C ASN A 213 -33.43 -9.81 0.17
N ALA A 214 -33.67 -8.51 0.02
CA ALA A 214 -32.65 -7.48 -0.08
C ALA A 214 -33.01 -6.23 0.74
N LYS A 215 -32.00 -5.40 0.97
CA LYS A 215 -32.07 -4.13 1.69
C LYS A 215 -31.43 -3.04 0.87
N VAL A 216 -31.90 -1.81 1.06
CA VAL A 216 -31.31 -0.61 0.46
C VAL A 216 -30.28 -0.02 1.43
N GLU A 217 -29.01 -0.07 1.04
CA GLU A 217 -27.94 0.72 1.66
C GLU A 217 -27.89 2.08 0.94
N PHE A 218 -28.20 3.16 1.66
CA PHE A 218 -28.05 4.51 1.16
C PHE A 218 -27.05 5.27 2.03
N ALA A 219 -25.80 5.33 1.58
CA ALA A 219 -24.76 6.16 2.14
C ALA A 219 -24.98 7.59 1.62
N MET A 220 -25.68 8.41 2.40
CA MET A 220 -25.98 9.81 2.07
C MET A 220 -24.71 10.66 1.99
N GLY A 221 -23.67 10.32 2.77
CA GLY A 221 -22.37 10.94 2.64
C GLY A 221 -21.24 10.20 3.36
N PHE A 222 -20.04 10.29 2.79
CA PHE A 222 -18.79 10.00 3.48
C PHE A 222 -18.26 11.31 4.07
N LEU A 223 -18.56 11.55 5.35
CA LEU A 223 -18.23 12.80 6.04
C LEU A 223 -16.73 12.88 6.31
N ASN A 224 -16.08 13.99 5.97
CA ASN A 224 -14.68 14.24 6.30
C ASN A 224 -14.47 14.11 7.83
N ALA A 225 -13.49 13.31 8.25
CA ALA A 225 -13.23 13.09 9.67
C ALA A 225 -12.49 14.24 10.37
N ASN A 226 -11.72 15.07 9.67
CA ASN A 226 -10.94 16.14 10.31
C ASN A 226 -11.79 17.16 11.10
N PRO A 227 -12.92 17.70 10.59
CA PRO A 227 -13.73 18.66 11.33
C PRO A 227 -14.46 18.03 12.52
N ILE A 228 -14.70 16.70 12.51
CA ILE A 228 -15.57 16.01 13.48
C ILE A 228 -14.85 15.04 14.44
N LYS A 229 -13.65 14.52 14.12
CA LYS A 229 -12.93 13.58 15.00
C LYS A 229 -12.58 14.26 16.34
N GLY A 230 -12.76 13.54 17.44
CA GLY A 230 -12.58 14.06 18.80
C GLY A 230 -13.64 15.07 19.27
N ARG A 231 -14.64 15.41 18.44
CA ARG A 231 -15.64 16.43 18.78
C ARG A 231 -16.82 15.85 19.55
N LYS A 232 -17.44 16.69 20.38
CA LYS A 232 -18.64 16.33 21.12
C LYS A 232 -19.83 16.20 20.18
N TYR A 233 -20.63 15.16 20.40
CA TYR A 233 -21.90 14.95 19.71
C TYR A 233 -23.03 14.63 20.70
N ALA A 234 -24.26 14.82 20.26
CA ALA A 234 -25.47 14.39 20.95
C ALA A 234 -26.46 13.79 19.95
N SER A 235 -27.25 12.81 20.35
CA SER A 235 -28.26 12.18 19.49
C SER A 235 -29.62 12.07 20.19
N VAL A 236 -30.68 11.92 19.39
CA VAL A 236 -31.99 11.44 19.86
C VAL A 236 -32.21 10.05 19.26
N LEU A 237 -32.11 9.02 20.09
CA LEU A 237 -32.44 7.64 19.70
C LEU A 237 -33.89 7.33 20.01
N ALA A 238 -34.38 6.27 19.36
CA ALA A 238 -35.67 5.66 19.67
C ALA A 238 -35.80 5.09 21.11
N ALA A 239 -34.72 5.03 21.90
CA ALA A 239 -34.71 4.36 23.21
C ALA A 239 -34.11 5.16 24.39
N ASN A 240 -33.43 6.30 24.17
CA ASN A 240 -33.04 7.35 25.13
C ASN A 240 -32.06 8.35 24.45
N LYS A 241 -31.50 9.33 25.18
CA LYS A 241 -30.44 10.24 24.67
C LYS A 241 -29.02 9.82 25.12
N PRO A 242 -28.19 9.23 24.25
CA PRO A 242 -26.75 9.26 24.38
C PRO A 242 -26.16 10.59 23.85
N GLY A 243 -24.97 10.89 24.34
CA GLY A 243 -24.06 11.89 23.81
C GLY A 243 -22.66 11.55 24.26
N GLY A 244 -21.65 12.00 23.53
CA GLY A 244 -20.27 11.59 23.76
C GLY A 244 -19.27 12.35 22.90
N PHE A 245 -18.14 11.72 22.61
CA PHE A 245 -17.10 12.26 21.74
C PHE A 245 -16.83 11.29 20.60
N LEU A 246 -16.78 11.80 19.36
CA LEU A 246 -16.37 11.02 18.19
C LEU A 246 -14.92 10.54 18.36
N PRO A 247 -14.58 9.29 18.01
CA PRO A 247 -13.28 8.72 18.31
C PRO A 247 -12.16 9.44 17.53
N VAL A 248 -11.07 9.80 18.22
CA VAL A 248 -9.92 10.47 17.58
C VAL A 248 -9.20 9.49 16.65
N ALA A 249 -8.73 8.36 17.19
CA ALA A 249 -8.16 7.25 16.43
C ALA A 249 -9.26 6.39 15.77
N PRO A 250 -8.99 5.72 14.64
CA PRO A 250 -9.92 4.77 14.01
C PRO A 250 -10.25 3.57 14.94
N SER A 251 -11.50 3.10 14.91
CA SER A 251 -11.88 1.86 15.60
C SER A 251 -11.34 0.61 14.88
N LEU A 252 -10.28 -0.01 15.41
CA LEU A 252 -9.55 -1.15 14.81
C LEU A 252 -10.18 -2.52 15.12
N HIS A 253 -11.46 -2.76 14.78
CA HIS A 253 -12.14 -4.02 15.12
C HIS A 253 -12.93 -4.75 14.01
N ASN A 254 -13.00 -6.06 14.23
CA ASN A 254 -13.31 -7.15 13.32
C ASN A 254 -14.76 -7.17 12.80
N THR A 255 -14.97 -7.09 11.48
CA THR A 255 -16.13 -7.57 10.67
C THR A 255 -17.60 -7.25 11.04
N ARG A 256 -17.92 -6.79 12.26
CA ARG A 256 -19.24 -6.33 12.70
C ARG A 256 -19.06 -5.26 13.78
N VAL A 257 -18.74 -4.04 13.36
CA VAL A 257 -18.75 -2.88 14.25
C VAL A 257 -20.21 -2.56 14.60
N PRO A 258 -20.63 -2.60 15.88
CA PRO A 258 -21.89 -1.98 16.25
C PRO A 258 -21.78 -0.49 15.93
N PRO A 259 -22.74 0.10 15.23
CA PRO A 259 -22.69 1.49 14.78
C PRO A 259 -22.38 2.44 15.94
N PHE A 260 -21.46 3.39 15.69
CA PHE A 260 -21.03 4.37 16.70
C PHE A 260 -22.22 5.20 17.22
N GLU A 261 -23.14 5.53 16.31
CA GLU A 261 -24.52 5.85 16.67
C GLU A 261 -25.48 5.27 15.63
N SER A 262 -26.58 4.66 16.06
CA SER A 262 -27.61 4.17 15.12
C SER A 262 -29.02 4.32 15.60
N LYS A 263 -29.92 4.33 14.62
CA LYS A 263 -31.35 4.50 14.79
C LYS A 263 -31.68 5.84 15.47
N PHE A 264 -30.88 6.88 15.17
CA PHE A 264 -31.12 8.24 15.63
C PHE A 264 -32.06 8.96 14.67
N SER A 265 -33.01 9.74 15.20
CA SER A 265 -33.84 10.64 14.39
C SER A 265 -33.20 12.02 14.23
N ARG A 266 -32.34 12.41 15.18
CA ARG A 266 -31.53 13.64 15.11
C ARG A 266 -30.13 13.44 15.69
N LEU A 267 -29.15 14.15 15.13
CA LEU A 267 -27.75 14.15 15.54
C LEU A 267 -27.18 15.58 15.46
N TRP A 268 -26.52 16.03 16.52
CA TRP A 268 -25.76 17.28 16.56
C TRP A 268 -24.29 16.96 16.79
N ILE A 269 -23.40 17.58 16.02
CA ILE A 269 -21.94 17.49 16.18
C ILE A 269 -21.37 18.91 16.27
N ASN A 270 -20.63 19.23 17.33
CA ASN A 270 -19.96 20.52 17.46
C ASN A 270 -18.61 20.48 16.72
N THR A 271 -18.60 20.78 15.43
CA THR A 271 -17.42 20.58 14.57
C THR A 271 -16.42 21.74 14.70
N ARG A 272 -15.25 21.60 14.05
CA ARG A 272 -14.30 22.71 13.90
C ARG A 272 -14.76 23.80 12.91
N LEU A 273 -15.85 23.56 12.17
CA LEU A 273 -16.48 24.47 11.21
C LEU A 273 -17.86 24.97 11.73
N GLY A 274 -18.05 24.95 13.04
CA GLY A 274 -19.33 25.19 13.71
C GLY A 274 -20.24 23.96 13.78
N ASP A 275 -21.50 24.15 14.19
CA ASP A 275 -22.39 23.04 14.51
C ASP A 275 -23.00 22.40 13.25
N TRP A 276 -22.96 21.06 13.19
CA TRP A 276 -23.62 20.24 12.17
C TRP A 276 -24.83 19.55 12.80
N HIS A 277 -26.01 19.68 12.18
CA HIS A 277 -27.27 19.09 12.61
C HIS A 277 -27.85 18.22 11.49
N PHE A 278 -28.14 16.97 11.80
CA PHE A 278 -28.77 16.01 10.89
C PHE A 278 -30.13 15.59 11.44
N THR A 279 -31.18 15.64 10.62
CA THR A 279 -32.54 15.20 10.94
C THR A 279 -33.01 14.16 9.92
N ALA A 280 -33.48 13.00 10.38
CA ALA A 280 -34.04 11.95 9.53
C ALA A 280 -35.43 12.35 8.99
N THR A 281 -35.72 12.05 7.72
CA THR A 281 -37.00 12.34 7.06
C THR A 281 -37.49 11.18 6.20
N GLY A 282 -38.77 11.20 5.83
CA GLY A 282 -39.41 10.12 5.06
C GLY A 282 -39.98 8.98 5.93
N ASP A 283 -40.25 7.85 5.30
CA ASP A 283 -40.91 6.68 5.90
C ASP A 283 -39.97 5.85 6.79
N TYR A 284 -38.66 6.07 6.70
CA TYR A 284 -37.64 5.44 7.54
C TYR A 284 -37.00 6.52 8.44
N PRO A 285 -37.60 6.84 9.61
CA PRO A 285 -37.30 8.06 10.38
C PRO A 285 -36.03 7.96 11.23
N VAL A 286 -35.05 7.15 10.81
CA VAL A 286 -33.81 6.92 11.56
C VAL A 286 -32.57 6.74 10.68
N LEU A 287 -31.45 7.27 11.15
CA LEU A 287 -30.15 7.30 10.47
C LEU A 287 -29.07 6.55 11.27
N THR A 288 -27.87 6.45 10.70
CA THR A 288 -26.70 5.79 11.30
C THR A 288 -25.42 6.52 10.92
N LEU A 289 -24.47 6.58 11.87
CA LEU A 289 -23.11 7.10 11.71
C LEU A 289 -22.12 5.99 12.09
N LEU A 290 -21.20 5.66 11.19
CA LEU A 290 -20.17 4.63 11.40
C LEU A 290 -18.78 5.26 11.31
N ASP A 291 -17.86 4.82 12.17
CA ASP A 291 -16.44 5.07 11.94
C ASP A 291 -15.94 4.16 10.82
N SER A 292 -15.90 4.70 9.60
CA SER A 292 -15.42 3.97 8.42
C SER A 292 -13.90 4.02 8.25
N ARG A 293 -13.14 4.77 9.06
CA ARG A 293 -11.70 4.97 8.85
C ARG A 293 -10.85 3.70 8.99
N GLY A 294 -11.36 2.71 9.73
CA GLY A 294 -10.77 1.37 9.82
C GLY A 294 -11.29 0.36 8.78
N GLN A 295 -12.23 0.76 7.91
CA GLN A 295 -12.84 -0.13 6.92
C GLN A 295 -11.96 -0.24 5.69
N HIS A 296 -11.82 -1.46 5.17
CA HIS A 296 -10.94 -1.78 4.06
C HIS A 296 -11.13 -0.86 2.83
N TRP A 297 -12.37 -0.51 2.47
CA TRP A 297 -12.64 0.38 1.33
C TRP A 297 -12.14 1.82 1.56
N ALA A 298 -12.28 2.36 2.77
CA ALA A 298 -11.86 3.71 3.08
C ALA A 298 -10.33 3.80 3.15
N VAL A 299 -9.69 2.81 3.78
CA VAL A 299 -8.23 2.63 3.82
C VAL A 299 -7.65 2.47 2.41
N LYS A 300 -8.27 1.65 1.54
CA LYS A 300 -7.86 1.49 0.13
C LYS A 300 -7.89 2.81 -0.64
N SER A 301 -8.87 3.67 -0.36
CA SER A 301 -9.02 4.98 -1.02
C SER A 301 -8.24 6.11 -0.35
N GLY A 302 -7.43 5.85 0.69
CA GLY A 302 -6.76 6.89 1.48
C GLY A 302 -7.70 7.84 2.23
N LYS A 303 -9.00 7.49 2.35
CA LYS A 303 -10.04 8.37 2.87
C LYS A 303 -10.18 8.25 4.39
N SER A 304 -9.93 9.34 5.10
CA SER A 304 -10.27 9.49 6.52
C SER A 304 -11.70 10.03 6.66
N VAL A 305 -12.70 9.15 6.56
CA VAL A 305 -14.12 9.51 6.54
C VAL A 305 -14.97 8.72 7.53
N PHE A 306 -16.07 9.31 8.00
CA PHE A 306 -17.18 8.63 8.68
C PHE A 306 -18.31 8.37 7.68
N TRP A 307 -18.92 7.19 7.71
CA TRP A 307 -20.04 6.83 6.86
C TRP A 307 -21.33 7.31 7.50
N PHE A 308 -22.19 8.00 6.76
CA PHE A 308 -23.46 8.54 7.22
C PHE A 308 -24.60 8.18 6.25
N GLY A 309 -25.73 7.70 6.79
CA GLY A 309 -26.92 7.36 6.01
C GLY A 309 -27.77 6.24 6.63
N VAL A 310 -28.41 5.44 5.78
CA VAL A 310 -29.23 4.28 6.17
C VAL A 310 -28.59 2.97 5.67
N PRO A 311 -28.07 2.10 6.56
CA PRO A 311 -27.29 0.94 6.12
C PRO A 311 -28.17 -0.14 5.48
N GLY A 312 -29.45 -0.26 5.86
CA GLY A 312 -30.31 -1.29 5.29
C GLY A 312 -31.78 -1.05 5.57
N ALA A 313 -32.40 -0.17 4.79
CA ALA A 313 -33.84 -0.03 4.74
C ALA A 313 -34.49 -1.24 4.05
N GLU A 314 -35.75 -1.51 4.35
CA GLU A 314 -36.52 -2.57 3.68
C GLU A 314 -36.80 -2.20 2.23
N LEU A 315 -36.81 -3.21 1.35
CA LEU A 315 -37.13 -3.07 -0.07
C LEU A 315 -38.50 -3.68 -0.38
N PRO A 316 -39.60 -2.92 -0.28
CA PRO A 316 -40.93 -3.43 -0.59
C PRO A 316 -41.17 -3.59 -2.09
N THR A 317 -42.00 -4.57 -2.44
CA THR A 317 -42.48 -4.81 -3.80
C THR A 317 -43.74 -3.98 -4.07
N GLY A 318 -43.78 -3.27 -5.20
CA GLY A 318 -44.96 -2.55 -5.70
C GLY A 318 -45.36 -1.27 -4.93
N LYS A 319 -44.96 -1.13 -3.66
CA LYS A 319 -45.12 0.10 -2.87
C LYS A 319 -43.84 0.94 -2.93
N GLU A 320 -43.99 2.25 -3.12
CA GLU A 320 -42.90 3.21 -2.99
C GLU A 320 -42.64 3.58 -1.52
N VAL A 321 -41.36 3.69 -1.16
CA VAL A 321 -40.88 4.12 0.16
C VAL A 321 -39.88 5.27 -0.02
N THR A 322 -39.98 6.25 0.87
CA THR A 322 -39.08 7.40 0.93
C THR A 322 -38.09 7.26 2.09
N VAL A 323 -36.81 7.46 1.82
CA VAL A 323 -35.74 7.61 2.83
C VAL A 323 -35.08 8.97 2.62
N GLY A 324 -34.92 9.76 3.67
CA GLY A 324 -34.32 11.09 3.54
C GLY A 324 -33.62 11.61 4.79
N ALA A 325 -32.92 12.73 4.61
CA ALA A 325 -32.29 13.48 5.70
C ALA A 325 -32.16 14.96 5.33
N GLU A 326 -32.36 15.84 6.31
CA GLU A 326 -31.89 17.22 6.26
C GLU A 326 -30.56 17.33 7.01
N PHE A 327 -29.55 17.91 6.37
CA PHE A 327 -28.26 18.26 6.94
C PHE A 327 -28.12 19.79 6.95
N ARG A 328 -28.12 20.37 8.15
CA ARG A 328 -27.90 21.81 8.38
C ARG A 328 -26.50 22.02 8.96
N PHE A 329 -25.77 22.99 8.42
CA PHE A 329 -24.46 23.40 8.96
C PHE A 329 -24.24 24.90 8.80
N SER A 330 -23.57 25.50 9.77
CA SER A 330 -23.05 26.86 9.66
C SER A 330 -21.96 26.94 8.60
N SER A 331 -22.04 27.92 7.68
CA SER A 331 -20.88 28.30 6.88
C SER A 331 -19.97 29.16 7.74
N SER A 332 -18.98 28.55 8.38
CA SER A 332 -17.83 29.31 8.89
C SER A 332 -16.94 29.64 7.70
N ALA A 333 -17.09 30.84 7.13
CA ALA A 333 -16.02 31.39 6.31
C ALA A 333 -14.74 31.38 7.15
N PRO A 334 -13.59 30.89 6.65
CA PRO A 334 -12.32 31.15 7.29
C PRO A 334 -12.21 32.68 7.38
N ALA A 335 -12.11 33.18 8.61
CA ALA A 335 -12.43 34.57 8.89
C ALA A 335 -11.62 35.50 7.96
N GLN A 336 -12.31 36.27 7.10
CA GLN A 336 -11.67 37.27 6.25
C GLN A 336 -11.09 38.36 7.14
N ILE A 337 -9.81 38.20 7.46
CA ILE A 337 -9.02 39.11 8.25
C ILE A 337 -7.97 39.66 7.31
N SER A 338 -7.85 40.98 7.24
CA SER A 338 -6.77 41.67 6.55
C SER A 338 -5.43 41.01 6.89
N PRO A 339 -4.48 40.89 5.95
CA PRO A 339 -3.19 40.24 6.20
C PRO A 339 -2.59 40.83 7.48
N LEU A 340 -2.50 40.00 8.51
CA LEU A 340 -1.86 40.39 9.76
C LEU A 340 -0.40 40.73 9.44
N PRO A 341 0.19 41.73 10.11
CA PRO A 341 1.63 41.89 10.03
C PRO A 341 2.27 40.55 10.39
N PRO A 342 3.36 40.12 9.71
CA PRO A 342 4.06 38.91 10.06
C PRO A 342 4.31 38.87 11.56
N LEU A 343 4.12 37.70 12.17
CA LEU A 343 4.44 37.48 13.58
C LEU A 343 5.82 38.07 13.83
N ALA A 344 5.97 39.00 14.77
CA ALA A 344 7.16 39.84 14.87
C ALA A 344 8.41 38.97 15.13
N LEU A 345 9.07 38.57 14.04
CA LEU A 345 10.19 37.64 14.09
C LEU A 345 11.32 38.32 14.85
N PRO A 346 11.95 37.65 15.81
CA PRO A 346 13.07 38.24 16.53
C PRO A 346 14.18 38.54 15.52
N ALA A 347 14.77 39.74 15.61
CA ALA A 347 15.80 40.21 14.67
C ALA A 347 17.03 39.30 14.60
N ALA A 348 17.24 38.45 15.61
CA ALA A 348 18.13 37.30 15.56
C ALA A 348 17.51 36.14 16.35
N ILE A 349 17.71 34.90 15.88
CA ILE A 349 17.44 33.68 16.65
C ILE A 349 18.78 33.14 17.17
N SER A 350 18.79 32.67 18.42
CA SER A 350 20.00 32.10 19.03
C SER A 350 20.40 30.80 18.35
N GLN A 351 21.71 30.59 18.18
CA GLN A 351 22.25 29.38 17.56
C GLN A 351 23.49 28.93 18.32
N SER A 352 23.62 27.62 18.50
CA SER A 352 24.77 27.00 19.19
C SER A 352 25.51 26.06 18.25
N GLU A 353 26.83 26.21 18.16
CA GLU A 353 27.71 25.29 17.44
C GLU A 353 27.89 23.99 18.22
N ILE A 354 27.93 22.87 17.50
CA ILE A 354 28.05 21.53 18.07
C ILE A 354 28.97 20.66 17.20
N SER A 355 29.77 19.82 17.82
CA SER A 355 30.72 18.93 17.12
C SER A 355 30.10 17.63 16.59
N ASN A 356 28.85 17.33 16.99
CA ASN A 356 28.19 16.03 16.77
C ASN A 356 26.72 16.18 16.32
N ALA A 357 26.44 17.16 15.46
CA ALA A 357 25.13 17.39 14.85
C ALA A 357 24.59 16.15 14.14
N ARG A 358 25.47 15.41 13.47
CA ARG A 358 25.21 14.06 12.96
C ARG A 358 26.28 13.11 13.48
N VAL A 359 25.94 11.87 13.82
CA VAL A 359 26.88 10.84 14.29
C VAL A 359 26.61 9.49 13.63
N PRO A 360 27.59 8.58 13.57
CA PRO A 360 27.32 7.17 13.32
C PRO A 360 26.29 6.66 14.33
N THR A 361 25.36 5.83 13.88
CA THR A 361 24.35 5.22 14.75
C THR A 361 24.27 3.76 14.41
N GLU A 362 24.56 2.92 15.39
CA GLU A 362 24.36 1.49 15.28
C GLU A 362 22.85 1.21 15.16
N LYS A 363 22.45 0.58 14.05
CA LYS A 363 21.07 0.12 13.90
C LYS A 363 20.92 -1.21 14.64
N PRO A 364 19.82 -1.42 15.40
CA PRO A 364 19.48 -2.76 15.87
C PRO A 364 19.45 -3.73 14.69
N LEU A 365 20.06 -4.92 14.85
CA LEU A 365 20.10 -5.93 13.80
C LEU A 365 18.67 -6.32 13.38
N LEU A 366 18.31 -5.96 12.15
CA LEU A 366 17.03 -6.27 11.54
C LEU A 366 17.29 -7.09 10.28
N LEU A 367 16.80 -8.33 10.28
CA LEU A 367 16.88 -9.25 9.16
C LEU A 367 15.47 -9.49 8.62
N VAL A 368 15.26 -9.20 7.34
CA VAL A 368 14.00 -9.44 6.63
C VAL A 368 14.32 -10.14 5.29
N PRO A 369 13.88 -11.39 5.07
CA PRO A 369 13.16 -12.24 6.01
C PRO A 369 13.93 -12.58 7.28
N THR A 370 13.20 -12.74 8.39
CA THR A 370 13.72 -13.25 9.66
C THR A 370 14.24 -14.67 9.45
N PRO A 371 15.53 -14.97 9.74
CA PRO A 371 16.08 -16.30 9.49
C PRO A 371 15.51 -17.36 10.45
N GLN A 372 15.47 -18.61 10.00
CA GLN A 372 14.95 -19.74 10.79
C GLN A 372 15.70 -19.93 12.13
N HIS A 373 17.02 -19.73 12.14
CA HIS A 373 17.84 -19.76 13.35
C HIS A 373 18.98 -18.74 13.32
N PHE A 374 19.17 -18.01 14.42
CA PHE A 374 20.29 -17.10 14.65
C PHE A 374 20.82 -17.25 16.09
N GLU A 375 22.09 -17.62 16.21
CA GLU A 375 22.83 -17.63 17.47
C GLU A 375 23.86 -16.49 17.48
N ALA A 376 23.66 -15.49 18.33
CA ALA A 376 24.58 -14.37 18.46
C ALA A 376 25.89 -14.80 19.16
N ARG A 377 27.03 -14.37 18.60
CA ARG A 377 28.38 -14.54 19.16
C ARG A 377 28.86 -13.22 19.78
N LYS A 378 29.83 -13.28 20.70
CA LYS A 378 30.28 -12.12 21.49
C LYS A 378 31.19 -11.12 20.74
N GLN A 379 31.58 -11.42 19.51
CA GLN A 379 32.60 -10.66 18.78
C GLN A 379 32.17 -10.48 17.33
N ASP A 380 32.19 -9.24 16.87
CA ASP A 380 31.83 -8.84 15.52
C ASP A 380 33.03 -8.94 14.58
N PHE A 381 32.75 -9.09 13.28
CA PHE A 381 33.76 -8.90 12.24
C PHE A 381 33.86 -7.40 11.91
N ILE A 382 35.08 -6.86 11.79
CA ILE A 382 35.32 -5.46 11.42
C ILE A 382 35.86 -5.41 9.98
N PHE A 383 35.22 -4.63 9.11
CA PHE A 383 35.72 -4.40 7.76
C PHE A 383 36.87 -3.39 7.72
N THR A 384 37.90 -3.70 6.93
CA THR A 384 38.99 -2.77 6.59
C THR A 384 39.27 -2.85 5.08
N ASP A 385 40.02 -1.89 4.52
CA ASP A 385 40.41 -1.96 3.09
C ASP A 385 41.36 -3.14 2.78
N ASP A 386 41.99 -3.73 3.81
CA ASP A 386 42.77 -4.97 3.71
C ASP A 386 41.89 -6.23 3.67
N THR A 387 40.58 -6.13 3.91
CA THR A 387 39.68 -7.30 3.88
C THR A 387 39.64 -7.89 2.47
N VAL A 388 39.65 -9.22 2.37
CA VAL A 388 39.60 -9.96 1.10
C VAL A 388 38.39 -10.88 1.05
N ILE A 389 37.57 -10.76 0.00
CA ILE A 389 36.64 -11.81 -0.40
C ILE A 389 37.42 -12.86 -1.17
N TYR A 390 37.39 -14.10 -0.70
CA TYR A 390 37.80 -15.25 -1.48
C TYR A 390 36.60 -15.82 -2.22
N LEU A 391 36.80 -16.00 -3.52
CA LEU A 391 35.93 -16.69 -4.45
C LEU A 391 36.43 -18.12 -4.71
N PRO A 392 35.62 -19.02 -5.28
CA PRO A 392 36.11 -20.33 -5.72
C PRO A 392 37.36 -20.23 -6.61
N PRO A 393 38.22 -21.27 -6.66
CA PRO A 393 39.48 -21.23 -7.43
C PRO A 393 39.31 -20.94 -8.93
N ARG A 394 38.12 -21.21 -9.47
CA ARG A 394 37.69 -20.87 -10.83
C ARG A 394 36.32 -20.19 -10.74
N PRO A 395 36.25 -18.88 -10.49
CA PRO A 395 34.98 -18.19 -10.29
C PRO A 395 34.21 -18.11 -11.62
N THR A 396 32.90 -18.34 -11.53
CA THR A 396 31.92 -18.07 -12.58
C THR A 396 31.44 -16.62 -12.52
N GLU A 397 30.74 -16.14 -13.55
CA GLU A 397 30.11 -14.81 -13.53
C GLU A 397 29.16 -14.61 -12.34
N ARG A 398 28.48 -15.69 -11.89
CA ARG A 398 27.62 -15.67 -10.70
C ARG A 398 28.42 -15.53 -9.40
N ASP A 399 29.60 -16.13 -9.30
CA ASP A 399 30.49 -15.95 -8.15
C ASP A 399 30.95 -14.49 -8.05
N THR A 400 31.39 -13.93 -9.17
CA THR A 400 31.80 -12.53 -9.28
C THR A 400 30.65 -11.58 -8.92
N LEU A 401 29.44 -11.82 -9.45
CA LEU A 401 28.25 -11.04 -9.10
C LEU A 401 27.95 -11.04 -7.60
N ILE A 402 27.98 -12.22 -6.96
CA ILE A 402 27.70 -12.35 -5.52
C ILE A 402 28.72 -11.55 -4.69
N ALA A 403 30.01 -11.60 -5.04
CA ALA A 403 31.03 -10.78 -4.39
C ALA A 403 30.86 -9.28 -4.69
N ASP A 404 30.53 -8.92 -5.92
CA ASP A 404 30.39 -7.52 -6.33
C ASP A 404 29.20 -6.82 -5.64
N LEU A 405 28.12 -7.53 -5.31
CA LEU A 405 27.05 -6.97 -4.46
C LEU A 405 27.59 -6.50 -3.10
N LEU A 406 28.42 -7.32 -2.45
CA LEU A 406 29.05 -6.97 -1.17
C LEU A 406 30.09 -5.85 -1.31
N ARG A 407 30.89 -5.87 -2.39
CA ARG A 407 31.86 -4.80 -2.68
C ARG A 407 31.18 -3.46 -2.95
N GLN A 408 30.11 -3.45 -3.74
CA GLN A 408 29.38 -2.24 -4.11
C GLN A 408 28.66 -1.64 -2.90
N GLU A 409 28.02 -2.46 -2.06
CA GLU A 409 27.44 -1.97 -0.79
C GLU A 409 28.54 -1.36 0.10
N LEU A 410 29.66 -2.06 0.33
CA LEU A 410 30.76 -1.56 1.16
C LEU A 410 31.41 -0.29 0.61
N GLU A 411 31.59 -0.16 -0.71
CA GLU A 411 32.16 1.04 -1.31
C GLU A 411 31.17 2.22 -1.34
N GLN A 412 29.94 1.99 -1.85
CA GLN A 412 28.98 3.07 -2.10
C GLN A 412 28.25 3.52 -0.84
N VAL A 413 27.95 2.60 0.08
CA VAL A 413 27.24 2.91 1.33
C VAL A 413 28.23 3.20 2.45
N TYR A 414 29.34 2.46 2.54
CA TYR A 414 30.26 2.55 3.67
C TYR A 414 31.64 3.14 3.34
N GLY A 415 31.98 3.40 2.08
CA GLY A 415 33.28 3.96 1.70
C GLY A 415 34.48 3.06 2.03
N ILE A 416 34.30 1.72 2.04
CA ILE A 416 35.38 0.74 2.25
C ILE A 416 35.62 -0.02 0.95
N ARG A 417 36.88 -0.12 0.51
CA ARG A 417 37.28 -0.72 -0.77
C ARG A 417 38.00 -2.04 -0.56
N ILE A 418 37.24 -3.12 -0.61
CA ILE A 418 37.76 -4.49 -0.46
C ILE A 418 38.02 -5.17 -1.81
N ARG A 419 38.92 -6.16 -1.81
CA ARG A 419 39.30 -6.94 -3.00
C ARG A 419 38.57 -8.28 -3.03
N ALA A 420 38.22 -8.76 -4.22
CA ALA A 420 37.81 -10.15 -4.46
C ALA A 420 38.91 -10.89 -5.23
N LEU A 421 39.31 -12.06 -4.76
CA LEU A 421 40.38 -12.88 -5.35
C LEU A 421 39.93 -14.36 -5.44
N PRO A 422 40.28 -15.09 -6.52
CA PRO A 422 40.12 -16.55 -6.55
C PRO A 422 40.93 -17.21 -5.42
N TRP A 423 40.39 -18.27 -4.83
CA TRP A 423 41.11 -19.07 -3.83
C TRP A 423 42.27 -19.84 -4.49
N ASP A 424 43.50 -19.39 -4.24
CA ASP A 424 44.76 -19.97 -4.72
C ASP A 424 45.35 -21.03 -3.77
N GLY A 425 44.74 -21.23 -2.60
CA GLY A 425 45.24 -22.12 -1.55
C GLY A 425 46.33 -21.52 -0.65
N SER A 426 46.61 -20.21 -0.75
CA SER A 426 47.69 -19.54 0.02
C SER A 426 47.39 -19.31 1.51
N VAL A 427 46.23 -19.74 2.00
CA VAL A 427 45.92 -19.82 3.43
C VAL A 427 46.49 -21.14 3.98
N PRO A 428 47.38 -21.10 4.99
CA PRO A 428 48.75 -21.58 4.78
C PRO A 428 48.91 -23.12 4.78
N PRO A 429 49.94 -23.64 4.08
CA PRO A 429 50.25 -25.08 3.96
C PRO A 429 50.83 -25.73 5.24
N SER A 430 50.30 -25.40 6.43
CA SER A 430 50.69 -26.02 7.72
C SER A 430 49.59 -25.97 8.80
N GLY A 431 48.38 -26.42 8.43
CA GLY A 431 47.52 -27.24 9.31
C GLY A 431 46.95 -26.66 10.63
N THR A 432 47.11 -25.37 10.97
CA THR A 432 46.67 -24.87 12.29
C THR A 432 45.97 -23.49 12.32
N ARG A 433 46.35 -22.51 11.50
CA ARG A 433 45.77 -21.15 11.53
C ARG A 433 44.74 -20.90 10.43
N MET A 434 43.58 -20.38 10.85
CA MET A 434 42.53 -19.84 9.97
C MET A 434 43.05 -18.61 9.21
N PRO A 435 42.48 -18.28 8.04
CA PRO A 435 42.64 -16.95 7.49
C PRO A 435 42.03 -15.92 8.44
N LYS A 436 42.62 -14.71 8.44
CA LYS A 436 42.15 -13.55 9.21
C LYS A 436 41.80 -12.42 8.26
N ASN A 437 40.84 -11.59 8.65
CA ASN A 437 40.33 -10.47 7.88
C ASN A 437 39.84 -10.87 6.47
N CYS A 438 39.07 -11.95 6.39
CA CYS A 438 38.60 -12.49 5.12
C CYS A 438 37.11 -12.84 5.11
N ILE A 439 36.56 -12.89 3.92
CA ILE A 439 35.18 -13.28 3.63
C ILE A 439 35.26 -14.45 2.65
N ILE A 440 34.51 -15.52 2.90
CA ILE A 440 34.45 -16.69 2.02
C ILE A 440 33.00 -16.87 1.58
N LEU A 441 32.78 -16.87 0.26
CA LEU A 441 31.47 -16.97 -0.36
C LEU A 441 31.46 -18.20 -1.30
N GLY A 442 30.64 -19.20 -1.01
CA GLY A 442 30.46 -20.36 -1.89
C GLY A 442 30.16 -21.68 -1.20
N GLU A 443 29.76 -22.66 -2.00
CA GLU A 443 29.33 -24.00 -1.59
C GLU A 443 30.53 -24.89 -1.24
N THR A 444 30.36 -25.86 -0.35
CA THR A 444 31.44 -26.77 0.10
C THR A 444 32.05 -27.62 -1.02
N ASN A 445 31.27 -27.98 -2.04
CA ASN A 445 31.73 -28.76 -3.19
C ASN A 445 32.50 -27.95 -4.25
N ILE A 446 32.44 -26.61 -4.19
CA ILE A 446 33.03 -25.70 -5.18
C ILE A 446 34.15 -24.84 -4.57
N HIS A 447 34.01 -24.42 -3.31
CA HIS A 447 34.95 -23.54 -2.61
C HIS A 447 35.70 -24.28 -1.49
N PRO A 448 37.00 -24.59 -1.64
CA PRO A 448 37.78 -25.32 -0.63
C PRO A 448 37.84 -24.63 0.74
N GLY A 449 37.87 -23.28 0.75
CA GLY A 449 37.72 -22.49 1.97
C GLY A 449 36.42 -22.76 2.75
N SER A 450 35.26 -22.82 2.09
CA SER A 450 33.98 -23.12 2.74
C SER A 450 33.98 -24.50 3.38
N ASP A 451 34.42 -25.52 2.63
CA ASP A 451 34.57 -26.89 3.13
C ASP A 451 35.55 -27.00 4.32
N LEU A 452 36.68 -26.28 4.27
CA LEU A 452 37.63 -26.21 5.39
C LEU A 452 36.99 -25.64 6.66
N ILE A 453 36.26 -24.52 6.55
CA ILE A 453 35.62 -23.88 7.70
C ILE A 453 34.47 -24.74 8.22
N CYS A 454 33.58 -25.23 7.34
CA CYS A 454 32.45 -26.08 7.73
C CYS A 454 32.92 -27.34 8.48
N ARG A 455 33.93 -28.05 7.97
CA ARG A 455 34.49 -29.23 8.65
C ARG A 455 35.16 -28.89 10.00
N ARG A 456 35.78 -27.72 10.14
CA ARG A 456 36.42 -27.28 11.39
C ARG A 456 35.41 -26.85 12.46
N GLU A 457 34.39 -26.09 12.07
CA GLU A 457 33.31 -25.66 12.98
C GLU A 457 32.24 -26.75 13.21
N LYS A 458 32.31 -27.87 12.47
CA LYS A 458 31.30 -28.95 12.44
C LYS A 458 29.92 -28.47 11.97
N ILE A 459 29.93 -27.54 11.02
CA ILE A 459 28.74 -27.06 10.32
C ILE A 459 28.47 -28.02 9.16
N GLU A 460 27.25 -28.54 9.07
CA GLU A 460 26.78 -29.28 7.90
C GLU A 460 26.12 -28.32 6.90
N VAL A 461 26.58 -28.35 5.65
CA VAL A 461 25.93 -27.68 4.51
C VAL A 461 25.93 -28.63 3.32
N SER A 462 24.74 -28.99 2.85
CA SER A 462 24.48 -29.92 1.76
C SER A 462 23.10 -29.61 1.13
N PRO A 463 22.80 -30.14 -0.08
CA PRO A 463 21.47 -30.04 -0.67
C PRO A 463 20.33 -30.65 0.16
N GLN A 464 20.62 -31.37 1.25
CA GLN A 464 19.64 -31.95 2.17
C GLN A 464 19.52 -31.18 3.50
N ASN A 465 20.57 -30.46 3.91
CA ASN A 465 20.62 -29.69 5.16
C ASN A 465 21.51 -28.45 4.96
N PRO A 466 20.98 -27.21 5.01
CA PRO A 466 19.59 -26.84 5.31
C PRO A 466 18.57 -27.09 4.17
N GLY A 467 19.00 -27.58 3.00
CA GLY A 467 18.12 -27.85 1.85
C GLY A 467 18.27 -26.85 0.70
N PRO A 468 17.51 -27.00 -0.40
CA PRO A 468 17.56 -26.09 -1.56
C PRO A 468 17.32 -24.63 -1.17
N GLU A 469 18.01 -23.70 -1.84
CA GLU A 469 18.03 -22.26 -1.54
C GLU A 469 18.48 -21.89 -0.11
N GLY A 470 18.77 -22.87 0.75
CA GLY A 470 19.23 -22.69 2.13
C GLY A 470 20.73 -22.42 2.22
N TYR A 471 21.15 -21.88 3.36
CA TYR A 471 22.54 -21.48 3.59
C TYR A 471 22.89 -21.40 5.09
N VAL A 472 24.19 -21.31 5.36
CA VAL A 472 24.74 -20.99 6.68
C VAL A 472 25.63 -19.75 6.58
N ILE A 473 25.52 -18.86 7.57
CA ILE A 473 26.47 -17.75 7.77
C ILE A 473 27.18 -17.93 9.11
N SER A 474 28.51 -17.93 9.10
CA SER A 474 29.33 -17.95 10.32
C SER A 474 30.21 -16.71 10.37
N VAL A 475 29.96 -15.85 11.36
CA VAL A 475 30.70 -14.61 11.62
C VAL A 475 31.55 -14.77 12.88
N THR A 476 32.80 -14.33 12.80
CA THR A 476 33.74 -14.26 13.93
C THR A 476 34.57 -12.98 13.83
N GLU A 477 35.34 -12.63 14.87
CA GLU A 477 36.35 -11.56 14.80
C GLU A 477 37.40 -11.74 13.66
N ASN A 478 37.55 -12.96 13.12
CA ASN A 478 38.62 -13.32 12.19
C ASN A 478 38.12 -13.47 10.74
N TYR A 479 36.88 -13.92 10.52
CA TYR A 479 36.34 -14.17 9.18
C TYR A 479 34.81 -14.12 9.16
N VAL A 480 34.28 -13.96 7.94
CA VAL A 480 32.89 -14.20 7.57
C VAL A 480 32.83 -15.37 6.57
N LEU A 481 31.97 -16.35 6.82
CA LEU A 481 31.61 -17.40 5.86
C LEU A 481 30.15 -17.21 5.45
N VAL A 482 29.86 -17.29 4.16
CA VAL A 482 28.53 -17.56 3.61
C VAL A 482 28.63 -18.83 2.75
N CYS A 483 27.94 -19.89 3.17
CA CYS A 483 27.96 -21.17 2.48
C CYS A 483 26.53 -21.62 2.17
N GLY A 484 26.15 -21.61 0.89
CA GLY A 484 24.90 -22.17 0.42
C GLY A 484 24.93 -23.69 0.27
N SER A 485 23.77 -24.31 0.40
CA SER A 485 23.51 -25.67 -0.09
C SER A 485 23.67 -25.78 -1.61
N ASP A 486 23.37 -24.68 -2.28
CA ASP A 486 23.47 -24.45 -3.72
C ASP A 486 23.76 -22.97 -4.00
N ARG A 487 23.81 -22.60 -5.29
CA ARG A 487 24.15 -21.24 -5.74
C ARG A 487 23.11 -20.18 -5.37
N ALA A 488 21.83 -20.54 -5.32
CA ALA A 488 20.78 -19.63 -4.84
C ALA A 488 20.91 -19.42 -3.33
N GLY A 489 21.23 -20.47 -2.57
CA GLY A 489 21.57 -20.38 -1.15
C GLY A 489 22.73 -19.44 -0.88
N THR A 490 23.85 -19.55 -1.61
CA THR A 490 24.99 -18.64 -1.46
C THR A 490 24.59 -17.19 -1.78
N PHE A 491 23.76 -16.98 -2.79
CA PHE A 491 23.21 -15.66 -3.13
C PHE A 491 22.33 -15.09 -2.00
N TYR A 492 21.32 -15.84 -1.52
CA TYR A 492 20.42 -15.39 -0.45
C TYR A 492 21.12 -15.22 0.90
N GLY A 493 22.15 -16.02 1.19
CA GLY A 493 23.03 -15.81 2.34
C GLY A 493 23.81 -14.50 2.25
N THR A 494 24.26 -14.12 1.05
CA THR A 494 24.87 -12.79 0.84
C THR A 494 23.84 -11.67 1.02
N GLN A 495 22.56 -11.86 0.65
CA GLN A 495 21.51 -10.88 0.95
C GLN A 495 21.31 -10.66 2.45
N THR A 496 21.36 -11.73 3.25
CA THR A 496 21.33 -11.62 4.72
C THR A 496 22.60 -10.94 5.25
N LEU A 497 23.79 -11.31 4.75
CA LEU A 497 25.05 -10.66 5.13
C LEU A 497 25.01 -9.14 4.89
N LEU A 498 24.48 -8.68 3.75
CA LEU A 498 24.29 -7.26 3.43
C LEU A 498 23.40 -6.53 4.44
N GLN A 499 22.41 -7.22 5.04
CA GLN A 499 21.54 -6.67 6.09
C GLN A 499 22.21 -6.63 7.47
N MET A 500 23.23 -7.47 7.70
CA MET A 500 24.01 -7.49 8.95
C MET A 500 25.08 -6.38 9.05
N ILE A 501 25.30 -5.60 7.98
CA ILE A 501 26.33 -4.54 7.97
C ILE A 501 25.81 -3.27 8.62
N THR A 502 26.46 -2.80 9.69
CA THR A 502 26.13 -1.53 10.37
C THR A 502 27.41 -0.74 10.68
N PRO A 503 27.39 0.61 10.65
CA PRO A 503 28.41 1.37 11.36
C PRO A 503 28.18 1.22 12.87
N ARG A 504 29.26 1.13 13.64
CA ARG A 504 29.26 1.28 15.10
C ARG A 504 29.41 2.76 15.46
N GLU A 505 29.11 3.13 16.70
CA GLU A 505 29.20 4.52 17.19
C GLU A 505 30.60 5.17 17.00
N ASP A 506 31.67 4.37 16.96
CA ASP A 506 33.06 4.81 16.71
C ASP A 506 33.45 4.92 15.23
N GLY A 507 32.51 4.69 14.30
CA GLY A 507 32.73 4.80 12.85
C GLY A 507 33.32 3.57 12.16
N MET A 508 33.68 2.54 12.93
CA MET A 508 34.02 1.23 12.41
C MET A 508 32.78 0.59 11.76
N VAL A 509 32.98 -0.17 10.68
CA VAL A 509 31.89 -0.88 10.00
C VAL A 509 32.00 -2.34 10.32
N ILE A 510 30.92 -2.93 10.80
CA ILE A 510 30.92 -4.27 11.37
C ILE A 510 29.87 -5.18 10.73
N VAL A 511 30.08 -6.49 10.87
CA VAL A 511 29.04 -7.52 10.77
C VAL A 511 28.83 -8.10 12.16
N THR A 512 27.59 -8.10 12.65
CA THR A 512 27.27 -8.67 13.97
C THR A 512 27.71 -10.13 14.05
N GLY A 513 28.45 -10.47 15.11
CA GLY A 513 28.92 -11.83 15.37
C GLY A 513 27.78 -12.83 15.54
N GLY A 514 27.84 -13.97 14.85
CA GLY A 514 26.84 -15.03 15.03
C GLY A 514 26.95 -16.20 14.07
N LEU A 515 26.06 -17.17 14.26
CA LEU A 515 25.83 -18.32 13.39
C LEU A 515 24.36 -18.32 12.96
N ILE A 516 24.11 -18.22 11.66
CA ILE A 516 22.78 -18.28 11.05
C ILE A 516 22.65 -19.60 10.29
N HIS A 517 21.58 -20.36 10.54
CA HIS A 517 21.12 -21.44 9.67
C HIS A 517 19.76 -21.04 9.12
N ASP A 518 19.60 -21.02 7.80
CA ASP A 518 18.40 -20.46 7.17
C ASP A 518 18.00 -21.18 5.89
N SER A 519 16.69 -21.26 5.66
CA SER A 519 16.06 -21.93 4.52
C SER A 519 14.61 -21.44 4.36
N PRO A 520 14.08 -21.37 3.14
CA PRO A 520 12.71 -20.93 2.92
C PRO A 520 11.69 -21.98 3.37
N ASP A 521 10.55 -21.52 3.91
CA ASP A 521 9.38 -22.37 4.18
C ASP A 521 8.64 -22.82 2.91
N PHE A 522 8.79 -22.08 1.81
CA PHE A 522 8.10 -22.29 0.54
C PHE A 522 9.07 -22.21 -0.64
N GLU A 523 8.95 -23.13 -1.59
CA GLU A 523 9.75 -23.13 -2.82
C GLU A 523 9.35 -21.95 -3.73
N PHE A 524 8.06 -21.74 -3.94
CA PHE A 524 7.55 -20.61 -4.73
C PHE A 524 7.29 -19.40 -3.82
N ARG A 525 8.08 -18.34 -4.00
CA ARG A 525 7.92 -17.05 -3.27
C ARG A 525 7.79 -15.94 -4.30
N GLY A 526 6.55 -15.69 -4.71
CA GLY A 526 6.22 -14.86 -5.87
C GLY A 526 5.67 -13.47 -5.54
N VAL A 527 5.83 -12.54 -6.48
CA VAL A 527 5.07 -11.27 -6.55
C VAL A 527 4.36 -11.13 -7.90
N HIS A 528 3.20 -10.47 -7.93
CA HIS A 528 2.47 -10.14 -9.15
C HIS A 528 2.80 -8.72 -9.63
N LEU A 529 3.06 -8.54 -10.92
CA LEU A 529 3.40 -7.26 -11.54
C LEU A 529 2.81 -7.18 -12.96
N LEU A 530 2.64 -5.97 -13.50
CA LEU A 530 2.00 -5.74 -14.82
C LEU A 530 3.00 -5.17 -15.83
N ALA A 531 2.92 -5.62 -17.09
CA ALA A 531 3.81 -5.22 -18.19
C ALA A 531 3.31 -3.98 -18.96
N ASP A 532 3.57 -2.79 -18.42
CA ASP A 532 3.38 -1.48 -19.11
C ASP A 532 4.70 -0.88 -19.66
N ASP A 533 4.62 0.33 -20.22
CA ASP A 533 5.71 1.06 -20.88
C ASP A 533 6.80 1.61 -19.93
N ASP A 534 6.61 1.50 -18.62
CA ASP A 534 7.62 1.84 -17.60
C ASP A 534 8.10 0.59 -16.83
N ALA A 535 7.39 -0.54 -16.96
CA ALA A 535 7.64 -1.79 -16.24
C ALA A 535 9.08 -2.29 -16.35
N GLY A 536 9.72 -2.21 -17.52
CA GLY A 536 11.11 -2.66 -17.70
C GLY A 536 12.08 -1.96 -16.74
N THR A 537 11.95 -0.64 -16.57
CA THR A 537 12.79 0.14 -15.65
C THR A 537 12.37 -0.10 -14.21
N TRP A 538 11.08 0.08 -13.90
CA TRP A 538 10.56 0.01 -12.53
C TRP A 538 10.71 -1.39 -11.90
N ILE A 539 10.37 -2.45 -12.64
CA ILE A 539 10.52 -3.83 -12.15
C ILE A 539 12.01 -4.19 -12.06
N GLY A 540 12.87 -3.66 -12.94
CA GLY A 540 14.32 -3.80 -12.82
C GLY A 540 14.88 -3.18 -11.53
N GLU A 541 14.39 -2.01 -11.13
CA GLU A 541 14.73 -1.42 -9.82
C GLU A 541 14.20 -2.27 -8.66
N LEU A 542 12.96 -2.79 -8.74
CA LEU A 542 12.41 -3.68 -7.73
C LEU A 542 13.22 -4.97 -7.59
N ILE A 543 13.60 -5.63 -8.70
CA ILE A 543 14.43 -6.84 -8.73
C ILE A 543 15.75 -6.59 -7.99
N THR A 544 16.47 -5.54 -8.39
CA THR A 544 17.84 -5.27 -7.94
C THR A 544 17.91 -4.72 -6.51
N LYS A 545 16.94 -3.87 -6.11
CA LYS A 545 16.97 -3.17 -4.82
C LYS A 545 16.11 -3.83 -3.74
N VAL A 546 15.02 -4.51 -4.12
CA VAL A 546 13.99 -4.98 -3.18
C VAL A 546 13.82 -6.50 -3.20
N LEU A 547 13.32 -7.06 -4.30
CA LEU A 547 12.84 -8.45 -4.36
C LEU A 547 13.95 -9.46 -4.07
N SER A 548 15.11 -9.31 -4.71
CA SER A 548 16.26 -10.18 -4.49
C SER A 548 16.81 -10.06 -3.05
N LYS A 549 16.96 -8.84 -2.55
CA LYS A 549 17.42 -8.54 -1.18
C LYS A 549 16.53 -9.17 -0.10
N HIS A 550 15.24 -9.35 -0.39
CA HIS A 550 14.27 -9.99 0.49
C HIS A 550 13.89 -11.43 0.04
N LYS A 551 14.74 -12.07 -0.78
CA LYS A 551 14.66 -13.51 -1.11
C LYS A 551 13.38 -13.97 -1.83
N ILE A 552 12.68 -13.06 -2.50
CA ILE A 552 11.66 -13.38 -3.51
C ILE A 552 12.36 -14.04 -4.72
N ASN A 553 11.78 -15.10 -5.27
CA ASN A 553 12.38 -15.91 -6.34
C ASN A 553 11.51 -16.09 -7.58
N ASN A 554 10.29 -15.52 -7.59
CA ASN A 554 9.37 -15.56 -8.72
C ASN A 554 8.68 -14.20 -8.95
N ILE A 555 8.46 -13.86 -10.21
CA ILE A 555 7.54 -12.80 -10.65
C ILE A 555 6.49 -13.45 -11.54
N VAL A 556 5.22 -13.25 -11.24
CA VAL A 556 4.11 -13.48 -12.17
C VAL A 556 3.86 -12.15 -12.87
N LEU A 557 4.16 -12.09 -14.17
CA LEU A 557 4.09 -10.87 -14.97
C LEU A 557 2.86 -10.91 -15.89
N GLU A 558 1.90 -10.03 -15.65
CA GLU A 558 0.66 -9.89 -16.43
C GLU A 558 0.96 -9.15 -17.76
N CYS A 559 0.81 -9.87 -18.87
CA CYS A 559 1.42 -9.56 -20.18
C CYS A 559 0.42 -9.47 -21.35
N GLU A 560 -0.89 -9.58 -21.13
CA GLU A 560 -1.87 -9.60 -22.23
C GLU A 560 -1.95 -8.29 -23.03
N TYR A 561 -1.51 -7.15 -22.47
CA TYR A 561 -1.36 -5.88 -23.19
C TYR A 561 0.04 -5.61 -23.74
N ALA A 562 0.97 -6.58 -23.67
CA ALA A 562 2.28 -6.47 -24.29
C ALA A 562 2.18 -6.46 -25.84
N LYS A 563 3.21 -5.94 -26.50
CA LYS A 563 3.27 -5.81 -27.96
C LYS A 563 3.72 -7.12 -28.63
N TRP A 564 2.77 -8.00 -28.87
CA TRP A 564 2.93 -9.29 -29.57
C TRP A 564 2.90 -9.12 -31.10
N ASP A 565 3.88 -9.68 -31.82
CA ASP A 565 4.06 -9.41 -33.27
C ASP A 565 3.00 -10.10 -34.15
N SER A 566 2.40 -11.18 -33.66
CA SER A 566 1.28 -11.90 -34.30
C SER A 566 0.01 -11.07 -34.43
N HIS A 567 -0.24 -10.18 -33.47
CA HIS A 567 -1.48 -9.40 -33.34
C HIS A 567 -1.22 -7.90 -33.12
N PRO A 568 -0.60 -7.19 -34.09
CA PRO A 568 -0.32 -5.76 -34.00
C PRO A 568 -1.59 -4.89 -33.90
N GLU A 569 -2.74 -5.40 -34.35
CA GLU A 569 -4.00 -4.67 -34.37
C GLU A 569 -4.58 -4.35 -32.98
N ILE A 570 -4.24 -5.14 -31.95
CA ILE A 570 -4.65 -4.89 -30.55
C ILE A 570 -3.66 -4.03 -29.75
N HIS A 571 -2.47 -3.72 -30.32
CA HIS A 571 -1.41 -3.02 -29.61
C HIS A 571 -1.89 -1.73 -28.97
N GLN A 572 -1.50 -1.53 -27.71
CA GLN A 572 -1.68 -0.28 -26.99
C GLN A 572 -0.38 0.54 -27.01
N PRO A 573 -0.44 1.88 -27.09
CA PRO A 573 0.77 2.72 -27.10
C PRO A 573 1.70 2.44 -25.91
N TRP A 574 1.09 2.20 -24.74
CA TRP A 574 1.73 1.93 -23.45
C TRP A 574 2.04 0.44 -23.19
N GLY A 575 1.84 -0.47 -24.16
CA GLY A 575 2.19 -1.88 -23.99
C GLY A 575 3.71 -2.10 -24.00
N MET A 576 4.22 -2.97 -23.12
CA MET A 576 5.64 -3.34 -23.07
C MET A 576 6.08 -4.08 -24.35
N THR A 577 7.29 -3.82 -24.85
CA THR A 577 7.83 -4.51 -26.04
C THR A 577 8.48 -5.85 -25.68
N LYS A 578 8.55 -6.77 -26.65
CA LYS A 578 9.28 -8.04 -26.48
C LYS A 578 10.76 -7.87 -26.15
N GLU A 579 11.37 -6.77 -26.56
CA GLU A 579 12.78 -6.51 -26.27
C GLU A 579 12.98 -6.10 -24.81
N GLU A 580 12.14 -5.20 -24.29
CA GLU A 580 12.13 -4.87 -22.85
C GLU A 580 11.82 -6.12 -22.00
N MET A 581 10.93 -7.01 -22.46
CA MET A 581 10.60 -8.25 -21.76
C MET A 581 11.79 -9.23 -21.69
N ARG A 582 12.62 -9.33 -22.75
CA ARG A 582 13.87 -10.12 -22.72
C ARG A 582 14.88 -9.52 -21.75
N GLN A 583 15.10 -8.21 -21.81
CA GLN A 583 16.02 -7.52 -20.91
C GLN A 583 15.60 -7.67 -19.44
N LEU A 584 14.29 -7.61 -19.16
CA LEU A 584 13.75 -7.86 -17.83
C LEU A 584 13.94 -9.31 -17.37
N LYS A 585 13.74 -10.29 -18.25
CA LYS A 585 14.01 -11.72 -17.98
C LYS A 585 15.48 -11.95 -17.62
N GLU A 586 16.40 -11.47 -18.45
CA GLU A 586 17.85 -11.64 -18.23
C GLU A 586 18.28 -11.00 -16.90
N LEU A 587 17.73 -9.83 -16.56
CA LEU A 587 17.95 -9.18 -15.29
C LEU A 587 17.36 -9.99 -14.10
N ALA A 588 16.16 -10.55 -14.23
CA ALA A 588 15.57 -11.39 -13.19
C ALA A 588 16.39 -12.66 -12.93
N GLU A 589 16.77 -13.39 -13.98
CA GLU A 589 17.55 -14.63 -13.89
C GLU A 589 18.94 -14.41 -13.28
N LYS A 590 19.56 -13.25 -13.57
CA LYS A 590 20.82 -12.82 -12.96
C LYS A 590 20.73 -12.70 -11.43
N TYR A 591 19.56 -12.36 -10.90
CA TYR A 591 19.28 -12.21 -9.46
C TYR A 591 18.47 -13.40 -8.87
N PHE A 592 18.50 -14.56 -9.53
CA PHE A 592 17.79 -15.79 -9.11
C PHE A 592 16.27 -15.63 -8.99
N ILE A 593 15.68 -14.79 -9.86
CA ILE A 593 14.23 -14.61 -9.97
C ILE A 593 13.76 -15.19 -11.31
N ARG A 594 12.78 -16.10 -11.26
CA ARG A 594 12.07 -16.62 -12.45
C ARG A 594 10.95 -15.67 -12.84
N ILE A 595 10.65 -15.54 -14.15
CA ILE A 595 9.44 -14.86 -14.64
C ILE A 595 8.46 -15.92 -15.19
N THR A 596 7.23 -15.89 -14.67
CA THR A 596 6.08 -16.62 -15.20
C THR A 596 5.18 -15.62 -15.93
N PRO A 597 5.08 -15.65 -17.28
CA PRO A 597 4.12 -14.82 -17.99
C PRO A 597 2.69 -15.26 -17.67
N LEU A 598 1.85 -14.29 -17.33
CA LEU A 598 0.40 -14.41 -17.24
C LEU A 598 -0.21 -13.77 -18.49
N VAL A 599 -1.08 -14.51 -19.18
CA VAL A 599 -1.86 -13.98 -20.31
C VAL A 599 -3.32 -14.31 -20.04
N GLN A 600 -4.08 -13.29 -19.65
CA GLN A 600 -5.47 -13.45 -19.20
C GLN A 600 -6.33 -14.14 -20.26
N SER A 601 -6.82 -15.33 -19.94
CA SER A 601 -7.64 -16.15 -20.83
C SER A 601 -8.95 -16.54 -20.16
N LEU A 602 -10.01 -16.63 -20.98
CA LEU A 602 -11.40 -16.91 -20.65
C LEU A 602 -12.09 -15.81 -19.83
N GLY A 603 -11.51 -15.41 -18.70
CA GLY A 603 -11.84 -14.17 -17.98
C GLY A 603 -10.89 -13.04 -18.39
N HIS A 604 -11.29 -11.80 -18.11
CA HIS A 604 -10.46 -10.60 -18.30
C HIS A 604 -9.88 -10.42 -19.72
N CYS A 605 -10.59 -10.89 -20.76
CA CYS A 605 -10.11 -10.90 -22.13
C CYS A 605 -10.42 -9.60 -22.92
N GLU A 606 -10.75 -8.47 -22.27
CA GLU A 606 -10.99 -7.20 -22.97
C GLU A 606 -9.85 -6.79 -23.91
N TRP A 607 -8.61 -7.17 -23.56
CA TRP A 607 -7.40 -6.96 -24.34
C TRP A 607 -7.46 -7.56 -25.76
N MET A 608 -8.10 -8.73 -25.92
CA MET A 608 -8.25 -9.40 -27.23
C MET A 608 -9.06 -8.55 -28.22
N PHE A 609 -9.92 -7.68 -27.69
CA PHE A 609 -10.87 -6.86 -28.44
C PHE A 609 -10.48 -5.37 -28.48
N ALA A 610 -9.26 -5.05 -28.01
CA ALA A 610 -8.73 -3.71 -28.03
C ALA A 610 -8.77 -3.14 -29.45
N ASN A 611 -8.93 -1.82 -29.56
CA ASN A 611 -9.08 -1.11 -30.84
C ASN A 611 -10.28 -1.62 -31.71
N GLY A 612 -11.27 -2.29 -31.10
CA GLY A 612 -12.48 -2.79 -31.77
C GLY A 612 -12.26 -4.04 -32.62
N GLN A 613 -11.18 -4.78 -32.39
CA GLN A 613 -10.80 -5.97 -33.16
C GLN A 613 -11.45 -7.25 -32.62
N ASN A 614 -11.33 -8.36 -33.37
CA ASN A 614 -11.64 -9.72 -32.93
C ASN A 614 -13.06 -9.97 -32.37
N LEU A 615 -14.03 -9.09 -32.68
CA LEU A 615 -15.40 -9.14 -32.15
C LEU A 615 -16.20 -10.38 -32.58
N ASP A 616 -15.72 -11.17 -33.55
CA ASP A 616 -16.30 -12.47 -33.91
C ASP A 616 -15.92 -13.61 -32.95
N LEU A 617 -14.90 -13.37 -32.11
CA LEU A 617 -14.41 -14.29 -31.07
C LEU A 617 -15.17 -14.15 -29.74
N VAL A 618 -15.92 -13.07 -29.52
CA VAL A 618 -16.58 -12.76 -28.23
C VAL A 618 -17.66 -13.79 -27.86
N GLU A 619 -17.80 -14.10 -26.58
CA GLU A 619 -18.89 -14.96 -26.07
C GLU A 619 -20.22 -14.19 -26.02
N GLU A 620 -20.22 -12.93 -25.54
CA GLU A 620 -21.42 -12.08 -25.49
C GLU A 620 -21.17 -10.74 -26.21
N PRO A 621 -21.72 -10.53 -27.42
CA PRO A 621 -21.49 -9.32 -28.21
C PRO A 621 -21.87 -8.00 -27.52
N ASP A 622 -22.92 -8.01 -26.70
CA ASP A 622 -23.35 -6.81 -25.96
C ASP A 622 -22.42 -6.48 -24.78
N GLN A 623 -21.51 -7.40 -24.40
CA GLN A 623 -20.62 -7.20 -23.27
C GLN A 623 -19.26 -7.89 -23.46
N VAL A 624 -18.39 -7.20 -24.22
CA VAL A 624 -17.00 -7.56 -24.47
C VAL A 624 -16.22 -7.80 -23.16
N TYR A 625 -15.92 -9.07 -22.87
CA TYR A 625 -15.21 -9.50 -21.66
C TYR A 625 -14.52 -10.85 -21.82
N SER A 626 -15.22 -11.83 -22.40
CA SER A 626 -14.73 -13.20 -22.58
C SER A 626 -14.83 -13.63 -24.04
N TYR A 627 -13.93 -14.51 -24.47
CA TYR A 627 -14.02 -15.16 -25.77
C TYR A 627 -14.88 -16.43 -25.70
N CYS A 628 -15.42 -16.85 -26.84
CA CYS A 628 -16.25 -18.05 -26.97
C CYS A 628 -15.38 -19.32 -26.95
N PRO A 629 -15.40 -20.16 -25.89
CA PRO A 629 -14.58 -21.37 -25.81
C PRO A 629 -14.99 -22.47 -26.80
N SER A 630 -16.14 -22.33 -27.48
CA SER A 630 -16.55 -23.22 -28.59
C SER A 630 -16.16 -22.68 -29.98
N ASN A 631 -15.32 -21.64 -30.08
CA ASN A 631 -14.82 -21.10 -31.35
C ASN A 631 -13.34 -21.51 -31.55
N PRO A 632 -12.98 -22.31 -32.58
CA PRO A 632 -11.60 -22.71 -32.80
C PRO A 632 -10.66 -21.52 -33.06
N ASN A 633 -11.15 -20.42 -33.64
CA ASN A 633 -10.34 -19.23 -33.92
C ASN A 633 -9.85 -18.54 -32.64
N SER A 634 -10.59 -18.66 -31.52
CA SER A 634 -10.15 -18.12 -30.22
C SER A 634 -8.88 -18.80 -29.73
N TYR A 635 -8.73 -20.10 -29.97
CA TYR A 635 -7.52 -20.84 -29.61
C TYR A 635 -6.35 -20.50 -30.54
N ALA A 636 -6.59 -20.33 -31.85
CA ALA A 636 -5.53 -19.93 -32.79
C ALA A 636 -4.87 -18.61 -32.34
N PHE A 637 -5.69 -17.59 -32.08
CA PHE A 637 -5.24 -16.28 -31.57
C PHE A 637 -4.43 -16.39 -30.26
N LEU A 638 -4.93 -17.15 -29.28
CA LEU A 638 -4.23 -17.32 -28.00
C LEU A 638 -2.92 -18.11 -28.16
N PHE A 639 -2.89 -19.09 -29.05
CA PHE A 639 -1.73 -19.94 -29.27
C PHE A 639 -0.57 -19.22 -29.96
N ASP A 640 -0.86 -18.28 -30.86
CA ASP A 640 0.16 -17.40 -31.45
C ASP A 640 0.83 -16.54 -30.36
N ILE A 641 0.05 -15.93 -29.47
CA ILE A 641 0.55 -15.14 -28.34
C ILE A 641 1.27 -16.00 -27.29
N PHE A 642 0.73 -17.17 -26.95
CA PHE A 642 1.38 -18.12 -26.03
C PHE A 642 2.73 -18.59 -26.60
N GLN A 643 2.84 -18.79 -27.92
CA GLN A 643 4.12 -19.13 -28.55
C GLN A 643 5.14 -18.01 -28.37
N GLU A 644 4.76 -16.76 -28.66
CA GLU A 644 5.66 -15.62 -28.47
C GLU A 644 6.07 -15.40 -27.00
N ALA A 645 5.15 -15.61 -26.05
CA ALA A 645 5.46 -15.56 -24.63
C ALA A 645 6.45 -16.66 -24.22
N ILE A 646 6.30 -17.88 -24.76
CA ILE A 646 7.23 -18.99 -24.54
C ILE A 646 8.60 -18.70 -25.17
N ASP A 647 8.64 -18.12 -26.38
CA ASP A 647 9.89 -17.79 -27.08
C ASP A 647 10.66 -16.66 -26.38
N VAL A 648 9.96 -15.69 -25.79
CA VAL A 648 10.55 -14.58 -25.02
C VAL A 648 11.01 -15.05 -23.63
N PHE A 649 10.13 -15.70 -22.86
CA PHE A 649 10.39 -15.99 -21.44
C PHE A 649 11.01 -17.36 -21.18
N GLN A 650 10.92 -18.31 -22.11
CA GLN A 650 11.32 -19.72 -21.94
C GLN A 650 10.90 -20.29 -20.57
N PRO A 651 9.63 -20.11 -20.14
CA PRO A 651 9.29 -20.18 -18.74
C PRO A 651 9.00 -21.61 -18.28
N GLU A 652 9.14 -21.87 -16.98
CA GLU A 652 8.68 -23.11 -16.36
C GLU A 652 7.14 -23.22 -16.37
N TYR A 653 6.46 -22.10 -16.16
CA TYR A 653 5.00 -21.98 -16.17
C TYR A 653 4.52 -20.91 -17.14
N LEU A 654 3.36 -21.11 -17.75
CA LEU A 654 2.54 -20.03 -18.29
C LEU A 654 1.24 -19.97 -17.50
N HIS A 655 0.89 -18.78 -17.01
CA HIS A 655 -0.32 -18.57 -16.22
C HIS A 655 -1.49 -18.16 -17.13
N ILE A 656 -2.51 -19.01 -17.25
CA ILE A 656 -3.62 -18.82 -18.19
C ILE A 656 -4.75 -17.91 -17.65
N GLY A 657 -4.63 -17.42 -16.42
CA GLY A 657 -5.65 -16.57 -15.79
C GLY A 657 -6.85 -17.43 -15.34
N HIS A 658 -7.97 -17.31 -16.06
CA HIS A 658 -9.25 -18.00 -15.83
C HIS A 658 -10.01 -17.61 -14.55
N ASP A 659 -9.68 -16.48 -13.93
CA ASP A 659 -10.48 -15.91 -12.84
C ASP A 659 -11.74 -15.21 -13.35
N GLU A 660 -12.74 -15.12 -12.46
CA GLU A 660 -13.90 -14.24 -12.58
C GLU A 660 -14.63 -14.22 -13.96
N ILE A 661 -14.70 -15.34 -14.70
CA ILE A 661 -15.19 -15.40 -16.10
C ILE A 661 -16.62 -14.87 -16.34
N THR A 662 -17.37 -14.55 -15.27
CA THR A 662 -18.70 -13.95 -15.28
C THR A 662 -18.77 -12.59 -14.59
N ARG A 663 -17.64 -11.88 -14.42
CA ARG A 663 -17.56 -10.52 -13.84
C ARG A 663 -18.32 -9.51 -14.67
N LYS A 664 -18.29 -9.68 -16.00
CA LYS A 664 -19.05 -8.90 -16.99
C LYS A 664 -19.64 -9.89 -18.02
N GLY A 665 -20.85 -9.65 -18.48
CA GLY A 665 -21.53 -10.52 -19.45
C GLY A 665 -21.97 -11.88 -18.87
N GLN A 666 -22.29 -12.83 -19.76
CA GLN A 666 -22.72 -14.18 -19.40
C GLN A 666 -21.81 -15.23 -20.05
N PHE A 667 -21.64 -16.36 -19.37
CA PHE A 667 -20.83 -17.48 -19.88
C PHE A 667 -21.69 -18.62 -20.43
N GLY A 668 -21.26 -19.21 -21.55
CA GLY A 668 -21.92 -20.36 -22.18
C GLY A 668 -23.29 -20.04 -22.80
N LYS A 669 -23.47 -18.82 -23.33
CA LYS A 669 -24.74 -18.31 -23.89
C LYS A 669 -24.68 -18.06 -25.39
N CYS A 670 -23.49 -17.93 -25.98
CA CYS A 670 -23.36 -17.68 -27.40
C CYS A 670 -23.95 -18.84 -28.23
N LYS A 671 -24.27 -18.60 -29.51
CA LYS A 671 -24.87 -19.62 -30.40
C LYS A 671 -24.03 -20.91 -30.53
N ARG A 672 -22.72 -20.86 -30.31
CA ARG A 672 -21.81 -22.02 -30.37
C ARG A 672 -21.75 -22.78 -29.04
N CYS A 673 -21.92 -22.09 -27.92
CA CYS A 673 -21.89 -22.65 -26.56
C CYS A 673 -23.28 -23.09 -26.07
N ALA A 674 -24.36 -22.56 -26.65
CA ALA A 674 -25.74 -22.79 -26.21
C ALA A 674 -26.10 -24.27 -26.08
N GLY A 675 -26.66 -24.65 -24.93
CA GLY A 675 -27.04 -26.03 -24.62
C GLY A 675 -25.91 -26.90 -24.04
N ARG A 676 -24.66 -26.41 -23.98
CA ARG A 676 -23.53 -27.08 -23.33
C ARG A 676 -23.43 -26.62 -21.86
N PRO A 677 -23.18 -27.52 -20.88
CA PRO A 677 -22.94 -27.11 -19.49
C PRO A 677 -21.71 -26.21 -19.36
N ALA A 678 -21.79 -25.18 -18.52
CA ALA A 678 -20.67 -24.25 -18.30
C ALA A 678 -19.43 -24.94 -17.69
N SER A 679 -19.61 -25.91 -16.80
CA SER A 679 -18.53 -26.78 -16.30
C SER A 679 -17.84 -27.61 -17.39
N LEU A 680 -18.58 -28.06 -18.41
CA LEU A 680 -17.99 -28.74 -19.58
C LEU A 680 -17.20 -27.76 -20.44
N LEU A 681 -17.76 -26.59 -20.73
CA LEU A 681 -17.09 -25.53 -21.50
C LEU A 681 -15.79 -25.07 -20.83
N PHE A 682 -15.80 -24.89 -19.51
CA PHE A 682 -14.64 -24.50 -18.72
C PHE A 682 -13.57 -25.60 -18.71
N SER A 683 -13.94 -26.84 -18.34
CA SER A 683 -12.97 -27.96 -18.27
C SER A 683 -12.36 -28.35 -19.61
N GLU A 684 -13.11 -28.26 -20.72
CA GLU A 684 -12.54 -28.46 -22.06
C GLU A 684 -11.58 -27.34 -22.45
N ASN A 685 -11.91 -26.08 -22.19
CA ASN A 685 -11.07 -24.93 -22.50
C ASN A 685 -9.72 -25.03 -21.75
N VAL A 686 -9.76 -25.26 -20.42
CA VAL A 686 -8.55 -25.49 -19.61
C VAL A 686 -7.71 -26.65 -20.16
N ARG A 687 -8.34 -27.77 -20.54
CA ARG A 687 -7.62 -28.93 -21.09
C ARG A 687 -6.96 -28.64 -22.44
N LEU A 688 -7.60 -27.87 -23.32
CA LEU A 688 -7.04 -27.50 -24.62
C LEU A 688 -5.82 -26.58 -24.48
N LEU A 689 -5.90 -25.59 -23.58
CA LEU A 689 -4.77 -24.71 -23.29
C LEU A 689 -3.62 -25.48 -22.62
N GLN A 690 -3.92 -26.36 -21.65
CA GLN A 690 -2.93 -27.23 -21.04
C GLN A 690 -2.22 -28.11 -22.08
N GLN A 691 -2.97 -28.80 -22.96
CA GLN A 691 -2.37 -29.68 -23.98
C GLN A 691 -1.40 -28.94 -24.91
N TYR A 692 -1.67 -27.66 -25.21
CA TYR A 692 -0.80 -26.82 -26.01
C TYR A 692 0.55 -26.51 -25.31
N LEU A 693 0.49 -26.27 -23.99
CA LEU A 693 1.64 -25.96 -23.14
C LEU A 693 2.46 -27.23 -22.82
N ASP A 694 1.79 -28.35 -22.49
CA ASP A 694 2.42 -29.64 -22.21
C ASP A 694 3.22 -30.14 -23.44
N ALA A 695 2.69 -29.96 -24.66
CA ALA A 695 3.39 -30.27 -25.91
C ALA A 695 4.69 -29.47 -26.11
N ARG A 696 4.84 -28.35 -25.39
CA ARG A 696 6.03 -27.47 -25.36
C ARG A 696 6.86 -27.63 -24.08
N LYS A 697 6.47 -28.54 -23.18
CA LYS A 697 7.08 -28.78 -21.85
C LYS A 697 6.98 -27.57 -20.91
N VAL A 698 5.98 -26.72 -21.09
CA VAL A 698 5.67 -25.59 -20.20
C VAL A 698 4.50 -26.00 -19.32
N ARG A 699 4.61 -25.80 -18.00
CA ARG A 699 3.54 -26.17 -17.06
C ARG A 699 2.43 -25.12 -17.07
N THR A 700 1.20 -25.55 -16.79
CA THR A 700 0.05 -24.64 -16.68
C THR A 700 -0.10 -24.13 -15.26
N MET A 701 -0.28 -22.82 -15.09
CA MET A 701 -0.68 -22.19 -13.82
C MET A 701 -2.03 -21.44 -14.02
N MET A 702 -2.91 -21.45 -13.02
CA MET A 702 -4.29 -20.93 -13.17
C MET A 702 -4.85 -20.42 -11.84
N TRP A 703 -5.71 -19.39 -11.86
CA TRP A 703 -6.44 -18.95 -10.67
C TRP A 703 -7.49 -19.98 -10.21
N GLY A 704 -7.69 -20.08 -8.89
CA GLY A 704 -8.53 -21.12 -8.27
C GLY A 704 -10.03 -20.79 -8.10
N ASP A 705 -10.47 -19.54 -8.26
CA ASP A 705 -11.80 -19.09 -7.82
C ASP A 705 -12.96 -19.71 -8.61
N MET A 706 -12.78 -19.92 -9.92
CA MET A 706 -13.77 -20.60 -10.76
C MET A 706 -13.89 -22.10 -10.47
N LEU A 707 -12.95 -22.67 -9.70
CA LEU A 707 -12.99 -24.04 -9.20
C LEU A 707 -13.64 -24.16 -7.81
N LEU A 708 -14.00 -23.05 -7.15
CA LEU A 708 -14.55 -23.05 -5.79
C LEU A 708 -16.04 -22.70 -5.76
N ALA A 709 -16.85 -23.48 -5.04
CA ALA A 709 -18.23 -23.14 -4.71
C ALA A 709 -18.30 -22.17 -3.52
N PRO A 710 -19.30 -21.27 -3.43
CA PRO A 710 -19.49 -20.33 -2.30
C PRO A 710 -19.64 -20.93 -0.88
N SER A 711 -19.67 -22.26 -0.77
CA SER A 711 -19.67 -23.02 0.49
C SER A 711 -18.28 -23.54 0.89
N GLU A 712 -17.31 -23.53 -0.03
CA GLU A 712 -15.97 -24.11 0.14
C GLU A 712 -14.93 -23.05 0.59
N ALA A 713 -15.13 -21.79 0.21
CA ALA A 713 -14.32 -20.65 0.69
C ALA A 713 -15.20 -19.42 1.00
N GLN A 714 -14.65 -18.45 1.75
CA GLN A 714 -15.40 -17.31 2.29
C GLN A 714 -15.41 -16.07 1.36
N ASP A 715 -14.38 -15.92 0.52
CA ASP A 715 -14.29 -15.06 -0.66
C ASP A 715 -13.68 -15.87 -1.83
N ALA A 716 -13.55 -15.26 -3.02
CA ALA A 716 -12.92 -15.90 -4.20
C ALA A 716 -13.52 -17.27 -4.58
N ALA A 717 -14.84 -17.39 -4.50
CA ALA A 717 -15.57 -18.63 -4.71
C ALA A 717 -16.61 -18.47 -5.82
N HIS A 718 -16.12 -18.20 -7.03
CA HIS A 718 -16.94 -17.77 -8.17
C HIS A 718 -17.49 -18.92 -9.01
N GLY A 719 -17.04 -20.16 -8.76
CA GLY A 719 -17.45 -21.33 -9.51
C GLY A 719 -18.88 -21.84 -9.28
N GLY A 720 -19.70 -21.17 -8.47
CA GLY A 720 -21.05 -21.64 -8.07
C GLY A 720 -22.19 -21.39 -9.07
N LEU A 721 -23.42 -21.53 -8.58
CA LEU A 721 -24.64 -21.27 -9.34
C LEU A 721 -24.68 -19.84 -9.93
N PRO A 722 -25.12 -19.66 -11.18
CA PRO A 722 -25.84 -20.63 -12.02
C PRO A 722 -24.93 -21.44 -12.97
N TYR A 723 -23.61 -21.34 -12.87
CA TYR A 723 -22.67 -21.91 -13.83
C TYR A 723 -22.01 -23.22 -13.35
N ASP A 724 -21.89 -23.40 -12.03
CA ASP A 724 -21.40 -24.63 -11.38
C ASP A 724 -20.04 -25.13 -11.92
N THR A 725 -19.17 -24.21 -12.35
CA THR A 725 -17.82 -24.55 -12.87
C THR A 725 -16.92 -25.20 -11.83
N TYR A 726 -17.23 -25.15 -10.53
CA TYR A 726 -16.53 -25.97 -9.51
C TYR A 726 -16.61 -27.48 -9.82
N GLN A 727 -17.67 -27.94 -10.51
CA GLN A 727 -17.80 -29.32 -10.98
C GLN A 727 -16.74 -29.72 -12.03
N SER A 728 -15.93 -28.76 -12.51
CA SER A 728 -14.80 -28.99 -13.41
C SER A 728 -13.57 -29.58 -12.71
N ARG A 729 -13.43 -29.44 -11.37
CA ARG A 729 -12.24 -29.92 -10.64
C ARG A 729 -11.87 -31.38 -10.92
N PRO A 730 -12.79 -32.35 -11.04
CA PRO A 730 -12.44 -33.74 -11.37
C PRO A 730 -12.01 -33.96 -12.83
N ALA A 731 -12.29 -33.01 -13.73
CA ALA A 731 -12.07 -33.15 -15.17
C ALA A 731 -10.74 -32.55 -15.66
N ILE A 732 -10.13 -31.63 -14.91
CA ILE A 732 -8.84 -31.00 -15.24
C ILE A 732 -7.64 -31.79 -14.67
N SER A 733 -6.46 -31.68 -15.30
CA SER A 733 -5.28 -32.43 -14.82
C SER A 733 -4.80 -31.93 -13.45
N ARG A 734 -4.14 -32.82 -12.71
CA ARG A 734 -3.47 -32.51 -11.43
C ARG A 734 -2.09 -31.89 -11.59
N ASP A 735 -1.54 -31.85 -12.81
CA ASP A 735 -0.26 -31.20 -13.09
C ASP A 735 -0.36 -29.66 -13.13
N ILE A 736 -1.58 -29.13 -13.21
CA ILE A 736 -1.90 -27.69 -13.20
C ILE A 736 -1.65 -27.13 -11.79
N THR A 737 -0.81 -26.10 -11.69
CA THR A 737 -0.61 -25.38 -10.43
C THR A 737 -1.75 -24.38 -10.20
N ILE A 738 -2.44 -24.50 -9.06
CA ILE A 738 -3.57 -23.64 -8.70
C ILE A 738 -3.09 -22.47 -7.82
N CYS A 739 -3.30 -21.25 -8.32
CA CYS A 739 -3.16 -20.01 -7.56
C CYS A 739 -4.47 -19.74 -6.79
N ASP A 740 -4.52 -20.19 -5.54
CA ASP A 740 -5.67 -20.08 -4.64
C ASP A 740 -5.69 -18.66 -4.04
N TRP A 741 -6.41 -17.72 -4.64
CA TRP A 741 -6.38 -16.31 -4.23
C TRP A 741 -7.45 -15.98 -3.21
N HIS A 742 -7.08 -15.34 -2.10
CA HIS A 742 -8.02 -14.89 -1.06
C HIS A 742 -7.52 -13.59 -0.43
N TYR A 743 -8.38 -12.58 -0.32
CA TYR A 743 -7.95 -11.20 0.00
C TYR A 743 -8.45 -10.70 1.36
N ASN A 744 -9.50 -11.31 1.91
CA ASN A 744 -9.96 -11.00 3.26
C ASN A 744 -9.10 -11.72 4.32
N PRO A 745 -8.82 -11.08 5.49
CA PRO A 745 -7.93 -11.63 6.52
C PRO A 745 -8.66 -12.64 7.44
N TYR A 746 -8.96 -13.83 6.91
CA TYR A 746 -9.47 -14.96 7.69
C TYR A 746 -8.36 -15.61 8.52
N ARG A 747 -8.75 -16.42 9.51
CA ARG A 747 -7.79 -17.15 10.39
C ARG A 747 -7.35 -18.52 9.84
N ASP A 748 -8.09 -19.04 8.86
CA ASP A 748 -7.86 -20.33 8.21
C ASP A 748 -8.39 -20.22 6.77
N TYR A 749 -7.71 -20.87 5.83
CA TYR A 749 -8.04 -20.89 4.40
C TYR A 749 -8.19 -22.35 3.97
N PRO A 750 -9.42 -22.91 4.02
CA PRO A 750 -9.64 -24.35 3.83
C PRO A 750 -9.47 -24.82 2.36
N SER A 751 -9.60 -23.91 1.40
CA SER A 751 -9.42 -24.10 -0.04
C SER A 751 -8.04 -24.66 -0.40
N ALA A 752 -6.96 -24.04 0.04
CA ALA A 752 -5.60 -24.55 -0.19
C ALA A 752 -5.43 -26.02 0.26
N ARG A 753 -5.90 -26.36 1.47
CA ARG A 753 -5.88 -27.74 2.00
C ARG A 753 -6.82 -28.69 1.26
N MET A 754 -7.89 -28.19 0.65
CA MET A 754 -8.75 -28.97 -0.25
C MET A 754 -8.04 -29.25 -1.57
N PHE A 755 -7.45 -28.24 -2.22
CA PHE A 755 -6.73 -28.39 -3.49
C PHE A 755 -5.52 -29.32 -3.38
N VAL A 756 -4.68 -29.19 -2.33
CA VAL A 756 -3.56 -30.13 -2.11
C VAL A 756 -4.08 -31.56 -1.88
N ARG A 757 -5.15 -31.74 -1.10
CA ARG A 757 -5.77 -33.06 -0.89
C ARG A 757 -6.37 -33.65 -2.17
N GLU A 758 -6.92 -32.81 -3.05
CA GLU A 758 -7.40 -33.24 -4.37
C GLU A 758 -6.24 -33.55 -5.34
N GLY A 759 -4.99 -33.25 -4.98
CA GLY A 759 -3.77 -33.62 -5.70
C GLY A 759 -3.14 -32.51 -6.55
N PHE A 760 -3.59 -31.26 -6.42
CA PHE A 760 -3.01 -30.13 -7.15
C PHE A 760 -1.81 -29.54 -6.40
N PRO A 761 -0.73 -29.11 -7.10
CA PRO A 761 0.20 -28.12 -6.59
C PRO A 761 -0.53 -26.81 -6.32
N VAL A 762 -0.33 -26.21 -5.15
CA VAL A 762 -1.03 -24.99 -4.72
C VAL A 762 -0.05 -23.87 -4.42
N ILE A 763 -0.35 -22.67 -4.93
CA ILE A 763 0.27 -21.41 -4.54
C ILE A 763 -0.83 -20.55 -3.88
N GLY A 764 -0.67 -20.23 -2.59
CA GLY A 764 -1.61 -19.35 -1.89
C GLY A 764 -1.40 -17.89 -2.31
N ALA A 765 -2.42 -17.25 -2.88
CA ALA A 765 -2.31 -15.90 -3.41
C ALA A 765 -2.95 -14.85 -2.47
N THR A 766 -2.10 -14.00 -1.89
CA THR A 766 -2.50 -12.96 -0.94
C THR A 766 -2.63 -11.61 -1.63
N TRP A 767 -3.28 -10.65 -0.99
CA TRP A 767 -3.18 -9.23 -1.38
C TRP A 767 -2.55 -8.41 -0.24
N HIS A 768 -2.70 -7.10 -0.24
CA HIS A 768 -1.89 -6.20 0.60
C HIS A 768 -2.21 -6.19 2.10
N ASN A 769 -3.27 -6.90 2.55
CA ASN A 769 -3.64 -6.91 3.95
C ASN A 769 -2.68 -7.80 4.76
N ARG A 770 -1.85 -7.19 5.61
CA ARG A 770 -0.81 -7.88 6.39
C ARG A 770 -1.30 -9.08 7.21
N ARG A 771 -2.57 -9.07 7.68
CA ARG A 771 -3.17 -10.22 8.37
C ARG A 771 -3.57 -11.35 7.42
N ASN A 772 -4.02 -11.04 6.21
CA ASN A 772 -4.26 -12.03 5.15
C ASN A 772 -2.94 -12.73 4.79
N ILE A 773 -1.86 -11.96 4.57
CA ILE A 773 -0.51 -12.52 4.32
C ILE A 773 -0.09 -13.48 5.45
N PHE A 774 -0.19 -13.05 6.71
CA PHE A 774 0.15 -13.86 7.88
C PHE A 774 -0.66 -15.17 7.98
N TYR A 775 -1.99 -15.08 8.03
CA TYR A 775 -2.84 -16.25 8.26
C TYR A 775 -2.86 -17.19 7.05
N PHE A 776 -2.76 -16.67 5.83
CA PHE A 776 -2.73 -17.50 4.64
C PHE A 776 -1.40 -18.23 4.52
N SER A 777 -0.26 -17.57 4.76
CA SER A 777 1.05 -18.25 4.80
C SER A 777 1.05 -19.40 5.83
N LYS A 778 0.45 -19.21 7.01
CA LYS A 778 0.30 -20.29 8.00
C LYS A 778 -0.63 -21.41 7.54
N SER A 779 -1.72 -21.09 6.85
CA SER A 779 -2.68 -22.07 6.33
C SER A 779 -2.09 -22.89 5.17
N ALA A 780 -1.36 -22.23 4.27
CA ALA A 780 -0.66 -22.84 3.14
C ALA A 780 0.47 -23.76 3.61
N LYS A 781 1.26 -23.35 4.61
CA LYS A 781 2.29 -24.23 5.20
C LYS A 781 1.69 -25.47 5.87
N GLN A 782 0.57 -25.31 6.58
CA GLN A 782 -0.19 -26.43 7.17
C GLN A 782 -0.89 -27.31 6.12
N ALA A 783 -1.08 -26.82 4.90
CA ALA A 783 -1.65 -27.55 3.78
C ALA A 783 -0.60 -28.29 2.95
N ASP A 784 0.70 -28.08 3.21
CA ASP A 784 1.82 -28.52 2.36
C ASP A 784 1.74 -27.95 0.92
N ALA A 785 1.41 -26.67 0.82
CA ALA A 785 1.35 -25.93 -0.45
C ALA A 785 2.77 -25.65 -1.01
N LEU A 786 2.90 -25.67 -2.35
CA LEU A 786 4.14 -25.40 -3.09
C LEU A 786 4.71 -24.00 -2.79
N GLY A 787 3.83 -23.02 -2.57
CA GLY A 787 4.27 -21.72 -2.10
C GLY A 787 3.20 -20.65 -2.02
N MET A 788 3.64 -19.40 -2.16
CA MET A 788 2.83 -18.20 -1.95
C MET A 788 3.11 -17.12 -3.00
N LEU A 789 2.07 -16.36 -3.37
CA LEU A 789 2.12 -15.27 -4.34
C LEU A 789 1.52 -13.99 -3.74
N GLN A 790 2.30 -12.92 -3.67
CA GLN A 790 1.82 -11.61 -3.25
C GLN A 790 1.26 -10.86 -4.45
N THR A 791 -0.06 -10.77 -4.56
CA THR A 791 -0.72 -10.03 -5.63
C THR A 791 -0.63 -8.51 -5.43
N THR A 792 -0.60 -7.78 -6.55
CA THR A 792 -0.65 -6.32 -6.62
C THR A 792 -1.50 -5.95 -7.81
N TRP A 793 -2.46 -5.05 -7.57
CA TRP A 793 -3.45 -4.60 -8.53
C TRP A 793 -3.43 -3.07 -8.54
N THR A 794 -2.48 -2.51 -9.29
CA THR A 794 -2.25 -1.06 -9.44
C THR A 794 -3.02 -0.44 -10.61
N GLY A 795 -3.62 -1.28 -11.45
CA GLY A 795 -4.20 -0.93 -12.74
C GLY A 795 -3.14 -0.91 -13.84
N TYR A 796 -3.58 -1.13 -15.08
CA TYR A 796 -2.75 -0.93 -16.27
C TYR A 796 -2.39 0.56 -16.38
N ARG A 797 -1.12 0.84 -16.71
CA ARG A 797 -0.50 2.18 -16.86
C ARG A 797 -0.12 2.89 -15.56
N GLY A 798 1.18 3.16 -15.43
CA GLY A 798 1.75 4.09 -14.46
C GLY A 798 2.52 3.42 -13.33
N ASN A 799 3.17 2.29 -13.59
CA ASN A 799 4.04 1.56 -12.67
C ASN A 799 4.98 2.49 -11.85
N ARG A 800 5.65 3.46 -12.48
CA ARG A 800 6.44 4.51 -11.81
C ARG A 800 5.75 5.20 -10.63
N THR A 801 4.46 5.45 -10.77
CA THR A 801 3.62 6.13 -9.76
C THR A 801 2.90 5.14 -8.83
N ALA A 802 3.03 3.84 -9.05
CA ALA A 802 2.43 2.81 -8.19
C ALA A 802 2.99 2.88 -6.76
N LEU A 803 4.28 3.22 -6.59
CA LEU A 803 4.85 3.45 -5.26
C LEU A 803 4.13 4.60 -4.53
N GLN A 804 3.91 5.75 -5.17
CA GLN A 804 3.19 6.88 -4.57
C GLN A 804 1.71 6.57 -4.34
N ARG A 805 1.02 5.99 -5.32
CA ARG A 805 -0.44 5.78 -5.31
C ARG A 805 -0.89 4.56 -4.51
N GLN A 806 -0.01 3.55 -4.36
CA GLN A 806 -0.34 2.22 -3.85
C GLN A 806 0.78 1.66 -2.95
N VAL A 807 1.48 2.51 -2.19
CA VAL A 807 2.54 2.11 -1.23
C VAL A 807 2.11 0.98 -0.29
N ASN A 808 0.82 0.89 0.06
CA ASN A 808 0.29 -0.23 0.86
C ASN A 808 0.41 -1.59 0.15
N GLN A 809 0.25 -1.64 -1.19
CA GLN A 809 0.44 -2.84 -1.99
C GLN A 809 1.94 -3.14 -2.18
N ILE A 810 2.76 -2.12 -2.49
CA ILE A 810 4.20 -2.34 -2.74
C ILE A 810 4.95 -2.70 -1.44
N SER A 811 4.62 -2.06 -0.31
CA SER A 811 5.21 -2.42 1.00
C SER A 811 4.73 -3.77 1.54
N ALA A 812 3.67 -4.35 0.96
CA ALA A 812 3.28 -5.72 1.25
C ALA A 812 4.33 -6.73 0.77
N TYR A 813 5.17 -6.41 -0.23
CA TYR A 813 6.27 -7.29 -0.66
C TYR A 813 7.26 -7.61 0.48
N ILE A 814 7.48 -6.68 1.40
CA ILE A 814 8.36 -6.90 2.57
C ILE A 814 7.70 -7.84 3.59
N VAL A 815 6.38 -7.75 3.76
CA VAL A 815 5.61 -8.62 4.67
C VAL A 815 5.45 -10.02 4.07
N ALA A 816 5.21 -10.08 2.76
CA ALA A 816 5.17 -11.30 1.98
C ALA A 816 6.52 -12.02 2.03
N ALA A 817 7.62 -11.35 1.72
CA ALA A 817 8.96 -11.92 1.83
C ALA A 817 9.22 -12.56 3.21
N ASP A 818 8.90 -11.84 4.30
CA ASP A 818 9.12 -12.34 5.66
C ASP A 818 8.33 -13.62 5.96
N TYR A 819 7.02 -13.66 5.66
CA TYR A 819 6.19 -14.86 5.92
C TYR A 819 6.26 -15.96 4.85
N PHE A 820 6.70 -15.65 3.63
CA PHE A 820 6.90 -16.62 2.55
C PHE A 820 8.25 -17.33 2.69
N TRP A 821 9.17 -16.76 3.47
CA TRP A 821 10.41 -17.41 3.87
C TRP A 821 10.29 -18.04 5.27
N SER A 822 9.63 -17.37 6.22
CA SER A 822 9.45 -17.81 7.61
C SER A 822 7.99 -17.69 8.04
N SER A 823 7.16 -18.63 7.58
CA SER A 823 5.72 -18.69 7.90
C SER A 823 5.46 -18.85 9.40
N GLY A 824 6.43 -19.38 10.15
CA GLY A 824 6.39 -19.51 11.61
C GLY A 824 6.39 -18.20 12.39
N ASN A 825 6.75 -17.06 11.78
CA ASN A 825 7.00 -15.79 12.45
C ASN A 825 5.83 -15.29 13.35
N PRO A 826 6.12 -14.41 14.34
CA PRO A 826 5.11 -13.81 15.21
C PRO A 826 4.03 -13.04 14.42
N PRO A 827 2.83 -12.82 14.99
CA PRO A 827 1.80 -11.99 14.36
C PRO A 827 2.28 -10.57 14.05
N ILE A 828 1.66 -9.93 13.05
CA ILE A 828 2.00 -8.58 12.58
C ILE A 828 2.01 -7.52 13.70
N GLU A 829 1.19 -7.70 14.75
CA GLU A 829 1.16 -6.81 15.92
C GLU A 829 2.44 -6.85 16.78
N GLN A 830 3.34 -7.80 16.53
CA GLN A 830 4.63 -7.98 17.21
C GLN A 830 5.84 -7.62 16.33
N PHE A 831 5.62 -7.08 15.13
CA PHE A 831 6.71 -6.66 14.25
C PHE A 831 7.53 -5.54 14.89
N THR A 832 8.85 -5.71 14.87
CA THR A 832 9.83 -4.73 15.35
C THR A 832 10.15 -3.64 14.32
N TYR A 833 9.61 -3.74 13.11
CA TYR A 833 9.91 -2.88 11.98
C TYR A 833 8.66 -2.41 11.21
N ARG A 834 8.78 -1.29 10.48
CA ARG A 834 7.74 -0.79 9.57
C ARG A 834 8.04 -1.25 8.13
N PRO A 835 7.14 -2.02 7.46
CA PRO A 835 7.40 -2.53 6.11
C PRO A 835 7.65 -1.45 5.06
N SER A 836 6.96 -0.31 5.15
CA SER A 836 7.18 0.86 4.27
C SER A 836 8.59 1.43 4.41
N GLN A 837 9.13 1.49 5.64
CA GLN A 837 10.48 1.96 5.90
C GLN A 837 11.53 1.00 5.32
N VAL A 838 11.36 -0.31 5.50
CA VAL A 838 12.29 -1.32 4.96
C VAL A 838 12.30 -1.31 3.42
N LEU A 839 11.13 -1.19 2.79
CA LEU A 839 11.00 -0.99 1.34
C LEU A 839 11.79 0.25 0.91
N GLN A 840 11.61 1.37 1.61
CA GLN A 840 12.20 2.65 1.25
C GLN A 840 13.71 2.72 1.49
N GLU A 841 14.21 2.16 2.59
CA GLU A 841 15.65 2.04 2.87
C GLU A 841 16.36 1.14 1.85
N SER A 842 15.61 0.27 1.16
CA SER A 842 16.11 -0.59 0.10
C SER A 842 16.09 0.11 -1.26
N LEU A 843 14.99 0.79 -1.61
CA LEU A 843 14.89 1.59 -2.84
C LEU A 843 15.83 2.82 -2.87
N SER A 844 16.05 3.44 -1.70
CA SER A 844 16.81 4.69 -1.53
C SER A 844 17.96 4.50 -0.54
N ARG A 845 18.82 3.51 -0.79
CA ARG A 845 20.00 3.23 0.02
C ARG A 845 20.98 4.41 -0.05
N LYS A 846 20.99 5.26 0.99
CA LYS A 846 21.85 6.44 1.13
C LYS A 846 23.18 6.07 1.83
N PRO A 847 24.31 6.78 1.57
CA PRO A 847 25.57 6.55 2.26
C PRO A 847 25.45 6.65 3.79
N ALA A 848 26.17 5.77 4.49
CA ALA A 848 26.19 5.67 5.94
C ALA A 848 27.07 6.75 6.58
N VAL A 849 26.62 7.29 7.71
CA VAL A 849 27.41 8.22 8.51
C VAL A 849 28.47 7.42 9.27
N ARG A 850 29.74 7.63 8.93
CA ARG A 850 30.89 6.97 9.59
C ARG A 850 31.75 7.88 10.46
N THR A 851 31.58 9.19 10.36
CA THR A 851 32.27 10.17 11.21
C THR A 851 31.25 11.11 11.83
N ALA A 852 31.56 11.63 13.02
CA ALA A 852 30.77 12.71 13.60
C ALA A 852 30.88 13.95 12.71
N GLN A 853 29.75 14.54 12.38
CA GLN A 853 29.64 15.75 11.59
C GLN A 853 29.28 16.91 12.52
N ALA A 854 30.09 17.97 12.47
CA ALA A 854 29.80 19.22 13.16
C ALA A 854 28.61 19.95 12.52
N GLY A 855 28.11 20.97 13.21
CA GLY A 855 27.00 21.77 12.75
C GLY A 855 26.55 22.81 13.76
N PHE A 856 25.32 23.26 13.62
CA PHE A 856 24.69 24.19 14.55
C PHE A 856 23.22 23.85 14.77
N ILE A 857 22.75 24.13 15.98
CA ILE A 857 21.35 24.03 16.37
C ILE A 857 20.74 25.43 16.45
N VAL A 858 19.49 25.55 16.02
CA VAL A 858 18.72 26.80 16.04
C VAL A 858 17.67 26.75 17.16
N ASP A 859 17.72 27.71 18.09
CA ASP A 859 16.77 27.80 19.19
C ASP A 859 15.40 28.30 18.69
N LEU A 860 14.46 27.38 18.45
CA LEU A 860 13.13 27.76 17.98
C LEU A 860 12.17 28.23 19.08
N ASN A 861 12.56 28.24 20.37
CA ASN A 861 11.69 28.67 21.48
C ASN A 861 11.01 30.03 21.22
N PRO A 862 11.70 31.09 20.72
CA PRO A 862 11.11 32.41 20.50
C PRO A 862 9.97 32.44 19.46
N ILE A 863 9.94 31.49 18.52
CA ILE A 863 8.93 31.43 17.45
C ILE A 863 7.87 30.34 17.66
N THR A 864 7.99 29.51 18.70
CA THR A 864 6.96 28.51 19.01
C THR A 864 5.62 29.20 19.31
N ASN A 865 4.53 28.63 18.82
CA ASN A 865 3.16 29.11 19.05
C ASN A 865 2.21 28.03 19.63
N ILE A 866 2.63 26.76 19.66
CA ILE A 866 1.84 25.64 20.17
C ILE A 866 2.63 24.73 21.11
N GLU A 867 1.97 24.17 22.12
CA GLU A 867 2.48 23.08 22.95
C GLU A 867 2.00 21.72 22.40
N LEU A 868 2.91 20.75 22.30
CA LEU A 868 2.64 19.40 21.80
C LEU A 868 1.86 18.50 22.79
N MET A 869 1.69 18.97 24.03
CA MET A 869 0.79 18.40 25.04
C MET A 869 -0.56 19.11 24.95
N ASP A 870 -1.66 18.35 24.87
CA ASP A 870 -3.01 18.90 24.83
C ASP A 870 -3.57 19.06 26.25
N THR A 871 -3.75 20.31 26.68
CA THR A 871 -4.30 20.64 28.00
C THR A 871 -5.73 21.18 27.95
N GLY A 872 -6.37 21.18 26.76
CA GLY A 872 -7.66 21.83 26.53
C GLY A 872 -7.64 23.36 26.67
N ARG A 873 -6.45 23.99 26.66
CA ARG A 873 -6.26 25.45 26.71
C ARG A 873 -5.83 25.99 25.35
N ALA A 874 -6.09 27.28 25.11
CA ALA A 874 -5.57 27.98 23.93
C ALA A 874 -4.03 27.84 23.88
N GLY A 875 -3.49 27.56 22.69
CA GLY A 875 -2.06 27.29 22.49
C GLY A 875 -1.59 25.89 22.88
N SER A 876 -2.48 24.97 23.25
CA SER A 876 -2.15 23.54 23.47
C SER A 876 -2.81 22.64 22.43
N TRP A 877 -2.02 21.75 21.84
CA TRP A 877 -2.23 20.90 20.66
C TRP A 877 -3.54 21.11 19.84
N LEU A 878 -4.30 20.05 19.54
CA LEU A 878 -5.35 20.06 18.51
C LEU A 878 -6.79 20.03 19.07
N GLY A 879 -6.94 20.15 20.39
CA GLY A 879 -8.23 20.12 21.09
C GLY A 879 -8.84 18.72 21.17
N TYR A 880 -8.00 17.69 21.25
CA TYR A 880 -8.39 16.30 21.53
C TYR A 880 -8.29 15.94 23.03
N GLY A 881 -7.66 16.82 23.83
CA GLY A 881 -7.48 16.66 25.26
C GLY A 881 -6.41 15.64 25.65
N LEU A 882 -6.27 15.46 26.97
CA LEU A 882 -5.13 14.80 27.63
C LEU A 882 -4.82 13.34 27.23
N ARG A 883 -5.61 12.72 26.35
CA ARG A 883 -5.43 11.33 25.90
C ARG A 883 -4.84 11.17 24.52
N PHE A 884 -4.83 12.21 23.69
CA PHE A 884 -4.47 12.15 22.27
C PHE A 884 -3.57 13.34 21.89
N ASP A 885 -2.31 13.25 22.27
CA ASP A 885 -1.30 14.29 22.05
C ASP A 885 0.11 13.72 21.92
N LEU A 886 1.08 14.60 21.70
CA LEU A 886 2.51 14.30 21.56
C LEU A 886 3.28 14.53 22.88
N ARG A 887 2.65 14.42 24.05
CA ARG A 887 3.30 14.69 25.36
C ARG A 887 4.52 13.83 25.69
N ARG A 888 4.69 12.70 24.99
CA ARG A 888 5.85 11.80 25.12
C ARG A 888 7.04 12.23 24.26
N MET A 889 6.88 13.27 23.43
CA MET A 889 7.99 13.87 22.69
C MET A 889 9.01 14.42 23.71
N PRO A 890 10.30 14.07 23.58
CA PRO A 890 11.35 14.62 24.45
C PRO A 890 11.52 16.13 24.28
N VAL A 891 12.25 16.75 25.22
CA VAL A 891 12.47 18.20 25.29
C VAL A 891 13.97 18.47 25.44
N GLY A 892 14.46 19.54 24.81
CA GLY A 892 15.86 19.91 24.82
C GLY A 892 16.68 19.12 23.80
N MET A 893 18.00 19.14 24.00
CA MET A 893 19.00 18.40 23.20
C MET A 893 18.68 16.90 23.15
N THR A 894 18.13 16.46 22.02
CA THR A 894 17.61 15.10 21.80
C THR A 894 18.22 14.54 20.52
N ARG A 895 18.80 13.34 20.60
CA ARG A 895 19.27 12.60 19.43
C ARG A 895 18.14 11.71 18.89
N LEU A 896 17.81 11.86 17.61
CA LEU A 896 16.79 11.10 16.88
C LEU A 896 17.44 10.45 15.66
N GLY A 897 17.74 9.15 15.77
CA GLY A 897 18.65 8.46 14.85
C GLY A 897 20.03 9.13 14.85
N SER A 898 20.60 9.37 13.66
CA SER A 898 21.91 10.03 13.55
C SER A 898 21.92 11.51 13.94
N LEU A 899 20.77 12.19 13.95
CA LEU A 899 20.66 13.65 14.05
C LEU A 899 20.43 14.12 15.49
N LEU A 900 21.07 15.22 15.88
CA LEU A 900 20.79 15.94 17.13
C LEU A 900 19.88 17.13 16.86
N PHE A 901 18.82 17.30 17.64
CA PHE A 901 17.92 18.45 17.60
C PHE A 901 17.77 19.06 19.00
N ASP A 902 17.54 20.36 19.11
CA ASP A 902 17.01 20.97 20.34
C ASP A 902 15.50 21.15 20.20
N ILE A 903 14.74 20.41 21.01
CA ILE A 903 13.28 20.42 20.95
C ILE A 903 12.76 21.46 21.95
N PRO A 904 12.14 22.57 21.46
CA PRO A 904 11.81 23.71 22.30
C PRO A 904 10.68 23.39 23.28
N SER A 905 10.57 24.20 24.34
CA SER A 905 9.57 24.03 25.41
C SER A 905 9.18 25.35 26.06
N ARG A 906 7.98 25.84 25.71
CA ARG A 906 7.37 27.06 26.28
C ARG A 906 7.27 27.04 27.80
N ARG A 907 7.02 25.86 28.37
CA ARG A 907 7.08 25.59 29.82
C ARG A 907 8.31 24.72 30.12
N ARG A 908 9.50 25.36 30.13
CA ARG A 908 10.84 24.77 30.39
C ARG A 908 10.79 23.33 30.96
N GLY A 909 10.96 22.33 30.09
CA GLY A 909 11.12 20.92 30.48
C GLY A 909 9.84 20.13 30.75
N ILE A 910 8.65 20.74 30.63
CA ILE A 910 7.36 20.06 30.92
C ILE A 910 6.76 19.41 29.67
N ALA A 911 6.79 20.10 28.52
CA ALA A 911 6.24 19.60 27.27
C ALA A 911 6.97 20.23 26.08
N ALA A 912 7.17 19.44 25.02
CA ALA A 912 7.67 19.94 23.74
C ALA A 912 6.71 20.99 23.16
N SER A 913 7.25 21.90 22.36
CA SER A 913 6.54 22.99 21.69
C SER A 913 6.96 23.04 20.22
N ALA A 914 6.22 23.78 19.41
CA ALA A 914 6.49 23.89 17.98
C ALA A 914 6.01 25.23 17.41
N ALA A 915 6.46 25.55 16.19
CA ALA A 915 5.91 26.59 15.34
C ALA A 915 4.95 25.94 14.31
N MET A 916 3.66 25.96 14.62
CA MET A 916 2.59 25.52 13.73
C MET A 916 2.19 26.67 12.80
N LEU A 917 2.09 26.40 11.51
CA LEU A 917 1.63 27.35 10.53
C LEU A 917 0.12 27.26 10.34
N ARG A 918 -0.46 28.34 9.80
CA ARG A 918 -1.89 28.43 9.50
C ARG A 918 -2.35 27.30 8.59
N GLY A 919 -3.52 26.77 8.87
CA GLY A 919 -4.30 25.94 7.98
C GLY A 919 -5.78 26.01 8.34
N THR A 920 -6.59 25.28 7.59
CA THR A 920 -8.07 25.36 7.60
C THR A 920 -8.72 25.35 8.99
N TYR A 921 -8.16 24.59 9.94
CA TYR A 921 -8.73 24.38 11.28
C TYR A 921 -8.06 25.20 12.39
N THR A 922 -7.19 26.13 12.01
CA THR A 922 -6.44 26.99 12.95
C THR A 922 -7.02 28.41 12.95
N GLU A 923 -7.10 29.04 14.11
CA GLU A 923 -7.54 30.43 14.23
C GLU A 923 -6.54 31.37 13.53
N PRO A 924 -6.92 32.10 12.46
CA PRO A 924 -5.95 32.87 11.67
C PRO A 924 -5.23 33.97 12.45
N GLN A 925 -5.81 34.48 13.55
CA GLN A 925 -5.12 35.44 14.43
C GLN A 925 -4.05 34.82 15.34
N GLN A 926 -4.02 33.49 15.48
CA GLN A 926 -3.09 32.78 16.37
C GLN A 926 -1.90 32.14 15.63
N PHE A 927 -2.07 31.77 14.36
CA PHE A 927 -1.09 31.01 13.59
C PHE A 927 -0.66 31.75 12.31
N PRO A 928 0.65 31.95 12.07
CA PRO A 928 1.15 32.63 10.88
C PRO A 928 1.13 31.70 9.65
N ASP A 929 0.94 32.24 8.46
CA ASP A 929 1.14 31.51 7.20
C ASP A 929 2.61 31.34 6.80
N ASN A 930 3.48 32.22 7.29
CA ASN A 930 4.93 32.18 7.07
C ASN A 930 5.68 32.35 8.40
N ILE A 931 6.60 31.43 8.70
CA ILE A 931 7.68 31.64 9.67
C ILE A 931 8.98 31.86 8.90
N ALA A 932 9.80 32.82 9.29
CA ALA A 932 11.15 32.98 8.73
C ALA A 932 12.18 32.90 9.86
N ILE A 933 13.19 32.06 9.65
CA ILE A 933 14.20 31.69 10.62
C ILE A 933 15.53 32.28 10.13
N PRO A 934 16.06 33.34 10.77
CA PRO A 934 17.37 33.87 10.43
C PRO A 934 18.46 32.82 10.73
N VAL A 935 19.27 32.49 9.73
CA VAL A 935 20.36 31.52 9.82
C VAL A 935 21.71 32.24 9.82
N GLY A 936 21.97 33.12 8.84
CA GLY A 936 23.23 33.88 8.74
C GLY A 936 24.51 33.03 8.71
N ARG A 937 24.43 31.76 8.26
CA ARG A 937 25.54 30.80 8.29
C ARG A 937 25.60 29.94 7.02
N LYS A 938 26.78 29.41 6.73
CA LYS A 938 26.96 28.35 5.72
C LYS A 938 26.54 27.00 6.31
N ALA A 939 25.97 26.13 5.48
CA ALA A 939 25.64 24.75 5.84
C ALA A 939 25.71 23.85 4.62
N ASN A 940 26.18 22.61 4.80
CA ASN A 940 26.12 21.56 3.78
C ASN A 940 24.73 20.94 3.67
N ALA A 941 23.95 20.93 4.75
CA ALA A 941 22.58 20.48 4.76
C ALA A 941 21.78 21.13 5.90
N LEU A 942 20.46 21.12 5.80
CA LEU A 942 19.54 21.49 6.87
C LEU A 942 18.61 20.31 7.18
N ALA A 943 18.59 19.90 8.44
CA ALA A 943 17.68 18.90 8.98
C ALA A 943 16.50 19.58 9.70
N PHE A 944 15.30 19.31 9.22
CA PHE A 944 14.03 19.79 9.77
C PHE A 944 13.36 18.66 10.55
N LEU A 945 12.98 18.89 11.81
CA LEU A 945 12.11 17.99 12.57
C LEU A 945 10.69 18.57 12.54
N HIS A 946 9.72 17.83 12.00
CA HIS A 946 8.43 18.39 11.60
C HIS A 946 7.30 17.34 11.53
N THR A 947 6.07 17.84 11.59
CA THR A 947 4.82 17.10 11.49
C THR A 947 3.74 18.02 10.92
N CYS A 948 2.54 17.51 10.66
CA CYS A 948 1.35 18.36 10.52
C CYS A 948 0.22 17.89 11.46
N GLY A 949 -0.80 18.71 11.63
CA GLY A 949 -1.89 18.48 12.58
C GLY A 949 -2.96 17.48 12.11
N TRP A 950 -3.27 17.47 10.81
CA TRP A 950 -4.31 16.62 10.23
C TRP A 950 -3.86 15.92 8.95
N ARG A 951 -4.53 14.79 8.64
CA ARG A 951 -4.30 14.01 7.44
C ARG A 951 -4.99 14.67 6.25
N VAL A 952 -4.30 14.73 5.11
CA VAL A 952 -4.87 15.06 3.79
C VAL A 952 -4.55 13.93 2.81
N ALA A 953 -4.95 14.04 1.55
CA ALA A 953 -4.57 13.08 0.53
C ALA A 953 -3.06 13.15 0.21
N ASP A 954 -2.42 12.01 0.00
CA ASP A 954 -1.04 11.95 -0.47
C ASP A 954 -0.87 12.69 -1.81
N GLY A 955 0.28 13.35 -1.99
CA GLY A 955 0.55 14.25 -3.12
C GLY A 955 0.04 15.68 -2.93
N THR A 956 -0.65 16.01 -1.83
CA THR A 956 -1.09 17.39 -1.55
C THR A 956 0.09 18.27 -1.15
N LYS A 957 0.39 19.34 -1.90
CA LYS A 957 1.30 20.41 -1.44
C LYS A 957 0.66 21.18 -0.27
N ILE A 958 1.15 20.94 0.94
CA ILE A 958 0.65 21.59 2.17
C ILE A 958 1.45 22.83 2.58
N GLY A 959 2.60 23.07 1.92
CA GLY A 959 3.48 24.20 2.20
C GLY A 959 4.68 24.24 1.27
N GLU A 960 5.63 25.12 1.58
CA GLU A 960 6.94 25.22 0.93
C GLU A 960 8.01 25.72 1.91
N ILE A 961 9.25 25.30 1.71
CA ILE A 961 10.44 25.81 2.39
C ILE A 961 11.22 26.65 1.36
N GLN A 962 11.38 27.94 1.62
CA GLN A 962 12.20 28.84 0.81
C GLN A 962 13.51 29.15 1.56
N ILE A 963 14.63 28.70 0.99
CA ILE A 963 15.98 29.01 1.45
C ILE A 963 16.45 30.27 0.72
N THR A 964 16.80 31.33 1.45
CA THR A 964 17.35 32.57 0.90
C THR A 964 18.83 32.67 1.24
N PHE A 965 19.67 32.89 0.22
CA PHE A 965 21.12 33.03 0.35
C PHE A 965 21.56 34.50 0.35
N SER A 966 22.72 34.75 0.95
CA SER A 966 23.42 36.04 0.91
C SER A 966 23.63 36.51 -0.53
N GLY A 967 22.93 37.58 -0.92
CA GLY A 967 22.86 38.07 -2.31
C GLY A 967 21.48 37.95 -2.95
N GLY A 968 20.47 37.38 -2.26
CA GLY A 968 19.06 37.39 -2.68
C GLY A 968 18.63 36.23 -3.58
N ASN A 969 19.55 35.32 -3.92
CA ASN A 969 19.20 34.05 -4.57
C ASN A 969 18.33 33.21 -3.64
N THR A 970 17.35 32.49 -4.18
CA THR A 970 16.49 31.59 -3.38
C THR A 970 16.33 30.22 -4.01
N GLN A 971 16.12 29.20 -3.17
CA GLN A 971 15.69 27.86 -3.57
C GLN A 971 14.39 27.52 -2.84
N THR A 972 13.44 26.91 -3.54
CA THR A 972 12.14 26.51 -2.98
C THR A 972 12.00 25.00 -3.03
N ILE A 973 11.55 24.42 -1.93
CA ILE A 973 11.28 23.00 -1.74
C ILE A 973 9.81 22.88 -1.38
N ASP A 974 9.03 22.13 -2.16
CA ASP A 974 7.62 21.90 -1.82
C ASP A 974 7.51 20.97 -0.60
N ILE A 975 6.56 21.26 0.29
CA ILE A 975 6.19 20.36 1.39
C ILE A 975 4.95 19.60 0.94
N VAL A 976 5.16 18.37 0.49
CA VAL A 976 4.12 17.48 -0.02
C VAL A 976 3.77 16.44 1.05
N TYR A 977 2.50 16.42 1.47
CA TYR A 977 1.95 15.36 2.31
C TYR A 977 2.02 14.05 1.52
N GLY A 978 2.54 12.98 2.13
CA GLY A 978 2.81 11.75 1.39
C GLY A 978 4.28 11.56 1.01
N GLU A 979 5.10 12.63 1.03
CA GLU A 979 6.50 12.58 0.56
C GLU A 979 7.49 13.13 1.60
N ASN A 980 7.37 14.42 1.96
CA ASN A 980 8.28 15.07 2.91
C ASN A 980 7.77 15.01 4.35
N ILE A 981 6.46 14.79 4.55
CA ILE A 981 5.81 14.96 5.84
C ILE A 981 4.51 14.15 5.93
N TYR A 982 4.14 13.81 7.16
CA TYR A 982 2.87 13.16 7.50
C TYR A 982 2.23 13.84 8.71
N ALA A 983 0.96 13.52 8.99
CA ALA A 983 0.34 13.90 10.24
C ALA A 983 0.92 13.08 11.41
N TRP A 984 0.94 13.67 12.59
CA TRP A 984 1.42 13.03 13.82
C TRP A 984 0.70 11.71 14.16
N ASP A 985 -0.56 11.56 13.71
CA ASP A 985 -1.42 10.38 13.86
C ASP A 985 -1.55 9.53 12.58
N ASP A 986 -0.63 9.67 11.62
CA ASP A 986 -0.54 8.82 10.43
C ASP A 986 0.61 7.81 10.54
N GLU A 987 0.26 6.52 10.53
CA GLU A 987 1.21 5.40 10.62
C GLU A 987 1.57 4.78 9.26
N VAL A 988 0.85 5.14 8.19
CA VAL A 988 0.69 4.23 7.04
C VAL A 988 1.82 4.38 6.02
N HIS A 989 2.55 5.49 6.06
CA HIS A 989 3.40 5.95 4.95
C HIS A 989 4.73 6.52 5.47
N SER A 990 5.83 6.24 4.76
CA SER A 990 7.17 6.71 5.14
C SER A 990 8.12 6.72 3.93
N ASN A 991 8.02 7.76 3.10
CA ASN A 991 8.94 7.98 1.99
C ASN A 991 10.34 8.42 2.48
N ALA A 992 11.36 8.32 1.62
CA ALA A 992 12.79 8.38 2.01
C ALA A 992 13.26 9.71 2.60
N ASP A 993 12.52 10.77 2.31
CA ASP A 993 12.91 12.13 2.65
C ASP A 993 12.12 12.65 3.85
N GLY A 994 10.91 12.16 4.12
CA GLY A 994 10.11 12.46 5.31
C GLY A 994 10.09 11.33 6.35
N ALA A 995 11.19 10.63 6.56
CA ALA A 995 11.21 9.43 7.41
C ALA A 995 10.89 9.74 8.88
N ALA A 996 10.06 8.89 9.52
CA ALA A 996 9.73 9.00 10.93
C ALA A 996 10.98 8.69 11.81
N VAL A 997 11.57 9.73 12.41
CA VAL A 997 12.75 9.61 13.28
C VAL A 997 12.42 9.53 14.76
N TRP A 998 11.20 9.91 15.15
CA TRP A 998 10.67 9.66 16.49
C TRP A 998 9.35 8.89 16.39
N HIS A 999 9.20 7.93 17.29
CA HIS A 999 8.03 7.09 17.45
C HIS A 999 7.59 7.10 18.91
N GLY A 1000 6.29 7.12 19.13
CA GLY A 1000 5.70 7.01 20.46
C GLY A 1000 4.28 6.48 20.39
N ALA A 1001 3.56 6.63 21.50
CA ALA A 1001 2.12 6.42 21.55
C ALA A 1001 1.48 7.48 22.45
N THR A 1002 0.22 7.82 22.20
CA THR A 1002 -0.59 8.66 23.07
C THR A 1002 -0.89 7.95 24.40
N VAL A 1003 -1.49 8.66 25.37
CA VAL A 1003 -1.98 8.04 26.62
C VAL A 1003 -3.15 7.07 26.35
N ALA A 1004 -3.86 7.22 25.22
CA ALA A 1004 -4.84 6.24 24.76
C ALA A 1004 -4.24 4.97 24.14
N GLY A 1005 -2.91 4.92 23.92
CA GLY A 1005 -2.24 3.80 23.26
C GLY A 1005 -2.25 3.86 21.72
N THR A 1006 -2.75 4.95 21.13
CA THR A 1006 -2.63 5.19 19.68
C THR A 1006 -1.17 5.50 19.34
N PRO A 1007 -0.52 4.77 18.42
CA PRO A 1007 0.83 5.12 17.97
C PRO A 1007 0.86 6.50 17.32
N VAL A 1008 2.01 7.16 17.43
CA VAL A 1008 2.28 8.50 16.87
C VAL A 1008 3.72 8.57 16.37
N SER A 1009 3.99 9.42 15.38
CA SER A 1009 5.33 9.62 14.83
C SER A 1009 5.61 11.09 14.50
N VAL A 1010 6.89 11.45 14.43
CA VAL A 1010 7.38 12.74 13.94
C VAL A 1010 8.46 12.47 12.90
N SER A 1011 8.38 13.20 11.78
CA SER A 1011 9.27 13.04 10.63
C SER A 1011 10.49 13.95 10.73
N ALA A 1012 11.59 13.56 10.10
CA ALA A 1012 12.65 14.49 9.78
C ALA A 1012 12.99 14.48 8.29
N PHE A 1013 13.20 15.68 7.74
CA PHE A 1013 13.62 15.92 6.37
C PHE A 1013 14.99 16.57 6.35
N VAL A 1014 15.91 16.01 5.55
CA VAL A 1014 17.26 16.56 5.36
C VAL A 1014 17.37 17.10 3.93
N TRP A 1015 17.45 18.41 3.81
CA TRP A 1015 17.78 19.08 2.56
C TRP A 1015 19.29 19.22 2.44
N GLU A 1016 19.88 18.57 1.45
CA GLU A 1016 21.28 18.75 1.05
C GLU A 1016 21.42 20.07 0.27
N ASN A 1017 22.31 20.96 0.70
CA ASN A 1017 22.52 22.27 0.08
C ASN A 1017 23.41 22.12 -1.18
N PRO A 1018 22.92 22.41 -2.40
CA PRO A 1018 23.73 22.30 -3.61
C PRO A 1018 24.78 23.42 -3.74
N THR A 1019 24.72 24.44 -2.88
CA THR A 1019 25.66 25.58 -2.82
C THR A 1019 26.16 25.78 -1.38
N PRO A 1020 26.94 24.84 -0.81
CA PRO A 1020 27.35 24.84 0.60
C PRO A 1020 28.22 26.04 0.98
N ASP A 1021 28.92 26.63 0.00
CA ASP A 1021 29.77 27.81 0.20
C ASP A 1021 29.03 29.14 0.29
N GLN A 1022 27.74 29.19 -0.04
CA GLN A 1022 26.93 30.41 0.14
C GLN A 1022 26.39 30.48 1.57
N VAL A 1023 26.34 31.69 2.13
CA VAL A 1023 25.68 31.91 3.43
C VAL A 1023 24.18 31.82 3.22
N ILE A 1024 23.50 31.03 4.04
CA ILE A 1024 22.05 31.00 4.12
C ILE A 1024 21.64 32.13 5.06
N ASP A 1025 20.99 33.16 4.53
CA ASP A 1025 20.52 34.30 5.32
C ASP A 1025 19.29 33.89 6.13
N THR A 1026 18.29 33.32 5.46
CA THR A 1026 16.97 33.03 6.05
C THR A 1026 16.39 31.73 5.50
N VAL A 1027 15.77 30.95 6.38
CA VAL A 1027 14.94 29.79 6.02
C VAL A 1027 13.49 30.15 6.30
N SER A 1028 12.68 30.31 5.26
CA SER A 1028 11.24 30.57 5.40
C SER A 1028 10.45 29.29 5.21
N VAL A 1029 9.48 29.01 6.06
CA VAL A 1029 8.50 27.93 5.87
C VAL A 1029 7.14 28.57 5.71
N ARG A 1030 6.41 28.19 4.67
CA ARG A 1030 5.08 28.71 4.32
C ARG A 1030 4.05 27.59 4.26
N SER A 1031 2.82 27.90 4.65
CA SER A 1031 1.66 27.04 4.46
C SER A 1031 0.89 27.41 3.19
N THR A 1032 0.28 26.41 2.55
CA THR A 1032 -0.72 26.60 1.48
C THR A 1032 -2.17 26.68 2.02
N ASP A 1033 -2.33 26.85 3.34
CA ASP A 1033 -3.61 26.98 4.07
C ASP A 1033 -4.54 25.75 4.00
N THR A 1034 -3.94 24.58 3.73
CA THR A 1034 -4.65 23.29 3.69
C THR A 1034 -5.09 22.80 5.08
N GLU A 1035 -5.94 21.77 5.09
CA GLU A 1035 -6.38 21.10 6.32
C GLU A 1035 -5.21 20.62 7.20
N ALA A 1036 -4.07 20.26 6.59
CA ALA A 1036 -2.97 19.61 7.27
C ALA A 1036 -2.32 20.48 8.37
N SER A 1037 -2.15 21.79 8.11
CA SER A 1037 -1.41 22.73 8.98
C SER A 1037 0.04 22.27 9.31
N PRO A 1038 1.04 22.62 8.47
CA PRO A 1038 2.44 22.25 8.70
C PRO A 1038 2.95 22.74 10.05
N THR A 1039 3.82 21.97 10.71
CA THR A 1039 4.32 22.26 12.07
C THR A 1039 5.80 21.94 12.17
N VAL A 1040 6.63 22.96 12.40
CA VAL A 1040 8.09 22.84 12.57
C VAL A 1040 8.43 22.75 14.06
N ILE A 1041 9.15 21.70 14.44
CA ILE A 1041 9.52 21.41 15.84
C ILE A 1041 10.96 21.85 16.11
N ALA A 1042 11.92 21.50 15.24
CA ALA A 1042 13.33 21.86 15.39
C ALA A 1042 14.04 22.01 14.03
N LEU A 1043 15.15 22.73 14.01
CA LEU A 1043 16.04 22.91 12.85
C LEU A 1043 17.50 22.74 13.27
N THR A 1044 18.26 21.98 12.49
CA THR A 1044 19.69 21.74 12.70
C THR A 1044 20.44 21.87 11.39
N GLY A 1045 21.46 22.72 11.35
CA GLY A 1045 22.37 22.84 10.22
C GLY A 1045 23.55 21.89 10.36
N LEU A 1046 23.94 21.23 9.28
CA LEU A 1046 25.11 20.37 9.20
C LEU A 1046 26.23 21.09 8.44
N THR A 1047 27.45 21.06 8.95
CA THR A 1047 28.64 21.66 8.30
C THR A 1047 29.62 20.56 7.90
N THR A 1048 30.67 20.89 7.14
CA THR A 1048 31.79 19.98 6.92
C THR A 1048 32.47 19.66 8.24
N VAL A 1049 33.05 18.45 8.31
CA VAL A 1049 34.14 18.21 9.24
C VAL A 1049 35.29 19.10 8.77
N THR A 1050 35.60 20.14 9.55
CA THR A 1050 36.91 20.74 9.48
C THR A 1050 37.90 19.67 9.92
N ASN A 1051 38.56 19.04 8.96
CA ASN A 1051 39.78 18.28 9.22
C ASN A 1051 40.80 19.27 9.77
N GLY A 1052 40.77 19.45 11.10
CA GLY A 1052 41.83 20.12 11.84
C GLY A 1052 43.14 19.47 11.43
N GLN A 1053 44.08 20.31 11.01
CA GLN A 1053 45.30 19.88 10.35
C GLN A 1053 45.94 18.69 11.06
N THR A 1054 46.26 17.64 10.32
CA THR A 1054 47.25 16.63 10.71
C THR A 1054 48.61 17.32 10.81
N GLY A 1055 48.83 17.99 11.94
CA GLY A 1055 49.89 18.97 12.14
C GLY A 1055 49.97 19.50 13.58
N ALA A 1056 49.35 18.81 14.54
CA ALA A 1056 49.57 19.06 15.97
C ALA A 1056 50.90 18.46 16.41
N HIS A 1057 52.00 19.21 16.19
CA HIS A 1057 53.22 18.99 16.96
C HIS A 1057 52.87 19.09 18.46
N VAL A 1058 52.98 17.98 19.18
CA VAL A 1058 52.91 17.99 20.64
C VAL A 1058 54.16 18.69 21.16
N SER A 1059 54.05 19.99 21.44
CA SER A 1059 55.08 20.75 22.14
C SER A 1059 55.06 20.34 23.61
N HIS A 1060 55.76 19.27 23.95
CA HIS A 1060 56.10 18.99 25.35
C HIS A 1060 57.00 20.12 25.87
N GLN A 1061 56.48 20.90 26.82
CA GLN A 1061 57.33 21.67 27.73
C GLN A 1061 57.98 20.67 28.69
N GLU A 1062 59.19 20.23 28.36
CA GLU A 1062 60.10 19.68 29.37
C GLU A 1062 61.02 20.78 29.89
N THR A 1063 61.10 20.86 31.21
CA THR A 1063 62.02 21.74 31.91
C THR A 1063 63.33 21.02 32.24
N ASP A 1064 64.40 21.80 32.15
CA ASP A 1064 65.70 21.66 32.80
C ASP A 1064 66.82 20.77 32.23
N THR A 1065 67.98 21.45 32.13
CA THR A 1065 69.38 20.96 32.16
C THR A 1065 69.99 20.26 30.93
N ALA A 1066 71.05 20.90 30.42
CA ALA A 1066 72.06 20.41 29.46
C ALA A 1066 73.22 19.67 30.21
N PRO A 1067 74.35 19.19 29.60
CA PRO A 1067 74.84 19.46 28.22
C PRO A 1067 75.68 18.35 27.47
N ARG A 1068 76.11 18.70 26.24
CA ARG A 1068 77.27 18.21 25.42
C ARG A 1068 77.16 16.95 24.51
N GLY A 1069 77.73 17.09 23.29
CA GLY A 1069 78.08 16.02 22.32
C GLY A 1069 77.29 16.09 21.00
N GLN A 1070 77.63 16.90 19.97
CA GLN A 1070 78.75 16.85 19.00
C GLN A 1070 78.59 15.79 17.87
N LEU A 1071 78.91 16.20 16.62
CA LEU A 1071 78.91 15.46 15.33
C LEU A 1071 77.52 15.27 14.67
N THR A 1072 77.17 15.54 13.39
CA THR A 1072 77.68 16.15 12.14
C THR A 1072 77.33 15.22 10.95
N ARG A 1073 76.74 15.79 9.87
CA ARG A 1073 76.63 15.23 8.48
C ARG A 1073 75.68 14.02 8.29
N ALA A 1074 75.08 13.79 7.10
CA ALA A 1074 74.84 14.62 5.90
C ALA A 1074 73.92 13.90 4.88
N VAL A 1075 73.23 14.70 4.04
CA VAL A 1075 72.84 14.45 2.62
C VAL A 1075 71.77 13.39 2.28
N GLU A 1076 70.64 13.90 1.80
CA GLU A 1076 69.84 13.60 0.58
C GLU A 1076 69.63 12.17 0.07
N GLY A 1077 68.38 11.90 -0.33
CA GLY A 1077 67.86 10.72 -1.02
C GLY A 1077 66.36 10.84 -1.21
#